data_AF-A0A267F0C7-F1
#
_entry.id   AF-A0A267F0C7-F1
#
_cell.length_a   1.000
_cell.length_b   1.000
_cell.length_c   1.000
_cell.angle_alpha   90.00
_cell.angle_beta   90.00
_cell.angle_gamma   90.00
#
_symmetry.space_group_name_H-M   'P 1'
#
loop_
_entity.id
_entity.type
_entity.pdbx_description
1 polymer ?
#
loop_
_entity_poly.entity_id
_entity_poly.type
_entity_poly.pdbx_seq_one_letter_code
_entity_poly.pdbx_strand_id
1 'polypeptide(L)'
;NWNFNKKYTMAESYTEPSTLPIDRTVDSISMLRSLSSREPNVRQDTVSQCQTTFRVWYHGLGSPPTQTESQYLDSLSLAGGDPSFRRNIEEQLPELLRLAKAAPLADTREKASELLDFVQDSLNMRVPRPRIDRASNFIKQCDLVPLDPTMQPQQLPRRRHYNTLNGDGDEDAGAAGESTAGNLVALSAHELDQEQVERSQALLLEQFHEWHRCCNMFHVMAYHPDYLAIFLQFHNTLLQGNGPIGVAERHYLAIMAAARHRCSYLVHLHAIEFLHLSGDPEWLRGLAHASPKMRKLGPLCRLLAHRPWDVTPAVLRSLLSGPDSYSQSEFVHALCLLSHFIALSGFVAGTGVRPELDFPHGHTYQFDSGADRFGLHASAGGSMNGSCGVPASPAPSSPGADPKQRVLDLMEAMKSIDGTVDSSLPEDQLLERFETMEEETAGIRFHKAASKEQLSDSSVEQVCAELANFCDDPSFEYKDFHQVKQDTKCHSFRIQDYSWEEDGSCLIDRFLPAFGTELNRRFQACSSLTYGTMGPNQDVETTPFRRAIWYYILSIFGLRHDDYDYQLINKLLNIDLKKYCKLVACCPDQVTKAHYKRAMPGFRQSEKVHVNLVIMDSRMQASLLYGLRALNSHMTEQQ
;
A
#
# COMPACT_ATOMS: atom_id res chain seq x y z
N ASN A 1 -68.51 10.51 9.54
CA ASN A 1 -67.67 10.08 8.41
C ASN A 1 -66.24 10.54 8.58
N TRP A 2 -65.52 9.81 9.42
CA TRP A 2 -64.08 9.68 9.32
C TRP A 2 -63.79 8.71 8.18
N ASN A 3 -62.93 9.06 7.23
CA ASN A 3 -62.13 8.04 6.56
C ASN A 3 -60.82 8.64 6.02
N PHE A 4 -59.75 8.08 6.58
CA PHE A 4 -58.36 8.18 6.20
C PHE A 4 -58.16 7.80 4.73
N ASN A 5 -57.30 8.54 4.02
CA ASN A 5 -56.55 7.96 2.90
C ASN A 5 -55.06 8.29 3.09
N LYS A 6 -54.35 7.33 3.71
CA LYS A 6 -52.89 7.31 3.84
C LYS A 6 -52.28 7.24 2.43
N LYS A 7 -51.62 8.31 1.99
CA LYS A 7 -50.53 8.18 1.01
C LYS A 7 -49.29 7.75 1.77
N TYR A 8 -48.96 6.46 1.69
CA TYR A 8 -47.61 5.97 1.99
C TYR A 8 -46.66 6.57 0.95
N THR A 9 -45.93 7.62 1.31
CA THR A 9 -44.66 7.92 0.67
C THR A 9 -43.61 7.05 1.37
N MET A 10 -43.34 5.86 0.82
CA MET A 10 -42.05 5.23 1.04
C MET A 10 -41.01 6.13 0.38
N ALA A 11 -40.36 6.96 1.19
CA ALA A 11 -39.07 7.50 0.81
C ALA A 11 -38.08 6.33 0.94
N GLU A 12 -37.91 5.57 -0.13
CA GLU A 12 -36.70 4.76 -0.29
C GLU A 12 -35.54 5.76 -0.30
N SER A 13 -34.78 5.79 0.79
CA SER A 13 -33.51 6.49 0.83
C SER A 13 -32.61 5.83 -0.21
N TYR A 14 -32.44 6.49 -1.36
CA TYR A 14 -31.38 6.16 -2.31
C TYR A 14 -30.04 6.43 -1.62
N THR A 15 -29.56 5.46 -0.84
CA THR A 15 -28.15 5.39 -0.44
C THR A 15 -27.35 5.08 -1.69
N GLU A 16 -26.37 5.93 -2.02
CA GLU A 16 -25.43 5.65 -3.10
C GLU A 16 -24.77 4.28 -2.90
N PRO A 17 -24.53 3.52 -3.98
CA PRO A 17 -23.97 2.18 -3.89
C PRO A 17 -22.58 2.21 -3.25
N SER A 18 -22.34 1.27 -2.33
CA SER A 18 -21.04 1.05 -1.67
C SER A 18 -19.94 0.80 -2.71
N THR A 19 -18.73 1.30 -2.46
CA THR A 19 -17.58 0.99 -3.33
C THR A 19 -16.97 -0.38 -3.03
N LEU A 20 -17.34 -0.98 -1.89
CA LEU A 20 -16.92 -2.31 -1.48
C LEU A 20 -17.82 -3.40 -2.08
N PRO A 21 -17.30 -4.62 -2.26
CA PRO A 21 -18.02 -5.72 -2.92
C PRO A 21 -19.06 -6.39 -2.00
N ILE A 22 -19.85 -5.62 -1.25
CA ILE A 22 -20.78 -6.12 -0.20
C ILE A 22 -21.79 -7.14 -0.76
N ASP A 23 -22.20 -6.97 -2.01
CA ASP A 23 -23.21 -7.82 -2.65
C ASP A 23 -22.65 -9.09 -3.30
N ARG A 24 -21.33 -9.28 -3.35
CA ARG A 24 -20.74 -10.44 -4.03
C ARG A 24 -20.81 -11.70 -3.17
N THR A 25 -21.22 -12.81 -3.77
CA THR A 25 -21.22 -14.13 -3.13
C THR A 25 -19.83 -14.78 -3.15
N VAL A 26 -19.59 -15.73 -2.23
CA VAL A 26 -18.35 -16.53 -2.17
C VAL A 26 -18.08 -17.26 -3.50
N ASP A 27 -19.13 -17.84 -4.09
CA ASP A 27 -19.04 -18.54 -5.38
C ASP A 27 -18.65 -17.58 -6.51
N SER A 28 -19.23 -16.37 -6.53
CA SER A 28 -18.88 -15.32 -7.48
C SER A 28 -17.39 -14.99 -7.36
N ILE A 29 -16.89 -14.72 -6.14
CA ILE A 29 -15.48 -14.36 -5.89
C ILE A 29 -14.51 -15.51 -6.23
N SER A 30 -14.97 -16.76 -6.16
CA SER A 30 -14.11 -17.94 -6.37
C SER A 30 -14.08 -18.41 -7.82
N MET A 31 -15.00 -17.93 -8.67
CA MET A 31 -15.23 -18.44 -10.02
C MET A 31 -13.98 -18.46 -10.90
N LEU A 32 -13.15 -17.42 -10.84
CA LEU A 32 -11.99 -17.24 -11.71
C LEU A 32 -10.66 -17.67 -11.07
N ARG A 33 -10.66 -18.04 -9.78
CA ARG A 33 -9.44 -18.35 -9.03
C ARG A 33 -8.62 -19.49 -9.65
N SER A 34 -9.27 -20.49 -10.26
CA SER A 34 -8.59 -21.60 -10.94
C SER A 34 -7.76 -21.19 -12.17
N LEU A 35 -7.94 -19.96 -12.68
CA LEU A 35 -7.07 -19.39 -13.73
C LEU A 35 -5.65 -19.07 -13.25
N SER A 36 -5.40 -19.09 -11.93
CA SER A 36 -4.05 -19.04 -11.38
C SER A 36 -3.48 -20.42 -11.01
N SER A 37 -4.17 -21.52 -11.34
CA SER A 37 -3.63 -22.87 -11.13
C SER A 37 -2.26 -23.03 -11.76
N ARG A 38 -1.38 -23.85 -11.17
CA ARG A 38 -0.09 -24.24 -11.76
C ARG A 38 -0.28 -25.06 -13.04
N GLU A 39 -1.37 -25.83 -13.12
CA GLU A 39 -1.67 -26.75 -14.21
C GLU A 39 -2.39 -26.06 -15.39
N PRO A 40 -1.80 -26.05 -16.61
CA PRO A 40 -2.41 -25.42 -17.79
C PRO A 40 -3.78 -26.01 -18.16
N ASN A 41 -3.96 -27.31 -17.94
CA ASN A 41 -5.21 -28.03 -18.22
C ASN A 41 -6.34 -27.52 -17.32
N VAL A 42 -6.09 -27.34 -16.02
CA VAL A 42 -7.08 -26.77 -15.07
C VAL A 42 -7.49 -25.36 -15.51
N ARG A 43 -6.54 -24.55 -15.97
CA ARG A 43 -6.86 -23.21 -16.50
C ARG A 43 -7.74 -23.30 -17.75
N GLN A 44 -7.49 -24.26 -18.65
CA GLN A 44 -8.30 -24.48 -19.86
C GLN A 44 -9.72 -24.95 -19.54
N ASP A 45 -9.85 -25.90 -18.60
CA ASP A 45 -11.14 -26.41 -18.14
C ASP A 45 -11.95 -25.29 -17.50
N THR A 46 -11.30 -24.41 -16.72
CA THR A 46 -11.93 -23.24 -16.10
C THR A 46 -12.51 -22.30 -17.14
N VAL A 47 -11.79 -22.00 -18.22
CA VAL A 47 -12.31 -21.17 -19.32
C VAL A 47 -13.54 -21.80 -19.96
N SER A 48 -13.47 -23.09 -20.27
CA SER A 48 -14.57 -23.84 -20.91
C SER A 48 -15.82 -23.86 -20.01
N GLN A 49 -15.60 -24.02 -18.69
CA GLN A 49 -16.66 -23.95 -17.68
C GLN A 49 -17.25 -22.54 -17.61
N CYS A 50 -16.42 -21.49 -17.57
CA CYS A 50 -16.88 -20.10 -17.55
C CYS A 50 -17.70 -19.74 -18.79
N GLN A 51 -17.26 -20.12 -20.00
CA GLN A 51 -18.02 -19.91 -21.23
C GLN A 51 -19.39 -20.59 -21.17
N THR A 52 -19.43 -21.84 -20.70
CA THR A 52 -20.68 -22.59 -20.54
C THR A 52 -21.62 -21.90 -19.54
N THR A 53 -21.09 -21.53 -18.36
CA THR A 53 -21.85 -20.84 -17.31
C THR A 53 -22.37 -19.48 -17.79
N PHE A 54 -21.54 -18.69 -18.48
CA PHE A 54 -21.95 -17.39 -19.02
C PHE A 54 -23.04 -17.53 -20.10
N ARG A 55 -22.97 -18.55 -20.97
CA ARG A 55 -24.06 -18.85 -21.92
C ARG A 55 -25.36 -19.18 -21.19
N VAL A 56 -25.30 -20.03 -20.16
CA VAL A 56 -26.48 -20.41 -19.37
C VAL A 56 -27.07 -19.20 -18.65
N TRP A 57 -26.25 -18.35 -18.04
CA TRP A 57 -26.72 -17.12 -17.41
C TRP A 57 -27.31 -16.13 -18.43
N TYR A 58 -26.71 -16.00 -19.60
CA TYR A 58 -27.18 -15.05 -20.61
C TYR A 58 -28.47 -15.48 -21.33
N HIS A 59 -28.59 -16.77 -21.69
CA HIS A 59 -29.72 -17.31 -22.45
C HIS A 59 -30.81 -17.97 -21.59
N GLY A 60 -30.53 -18.26 -20.31
CA GLY A 60 -31.43 -18.98 -19.41
C GLY A 60 -31.33 -20.51 -19.55
N LEU A 61 -31.90 -21.25 -18.59
CA LEU A 61 -31.98 -22.72 -18.59
C LEU A 61 -33.01 -23.23 -19.63
N GLY A 62 -32.69 -23.13 -20.92
CA GLY A 62 -33.40 -23.84 -21.99
C GLY A 62 -32.61 -25.08 -22.41
N SER A 63 -33.27 -26.24 -22.55
CA SER A 63 -32.67 -27.38 -23.28
C SER A 63 -32.30 -26.94 -24.70
N PRO A 64 -31.21 -27.46 -25.32
CA PRO A 64 -30.89 -27.11 -26.70
C PRO A 64 -32.07 -27.54 -27.58
N PRO A 65 -32.73 -26.63 -28.34
CA PRO A 65 -33.79 -27.05 -29.22
C PRO A 65 -33.15 -27.74 -30.42
N THR A 66 -33.67 -28.93 -30.74
CA THR A 66 -33.52 -29.54 -32.07
C THR A 66 -34.27 -28.67 -33.08
N GLN A 67 -33.71 -27.52 -33.47
CA GLN A 67 -34.14 -26.73 -34.63
C GLN A 67 -33.09 -25.65 -34.95
N THR A 68 -32.81 -25.51 -36.23
CA THR A 68 -31.79 -24.66 -36.88
C THR A 68 -31.57 -23.29 -36.23
N GLU A 69 -30.30 -22.95 -35.97
CA GLU A 69 -29.77 -21.74 -35.32
C GLU A 69 -30.40 -20.41 -35.77
N SER A 70 -30.85 -20.32 -37.03
CA SER A 70 -31.34 -19.06 -37.61
C SER A 70 -32.72 -18.62 -37.12
N GLN A 71 -33.56 -19.50 -36.56
CA GLN A 71 -34.93 -19.14 -36.13
C GLN A 71 -35.04 -18.86 -34.62
N TYR A 72 -34.05 -19.28 -33.83
CA TYR A 72 -34.01 -19.06 -32.38
C TYR A 72 -33.49 -17.66 -32.01
N LEU A 73 -32.52 -17.14 -32.77
CA LEU A 73 -31.94 -15.80 -32.58
C LEU A 73 -32.98 -14.67 -32.70
N ASP A 74 -33.93 -14.79 -33.64
CA ASP A 74 -35.01 -13.82 -33.79
C ASP A 74 -36.02 -13.85 -32.63
N SER A 75 -36.21 -15.00 -31.99
CA SER A 75 -37.13 -15.14 -30.84
C SER A 75 -36.56 -14.63 -29.50
N LEU A 76 -35.22 -14.66 -29.35
CA LEU A 76 -34.52 -14.16 -28.16
C LEU A 76 -34.34 -12.63 -28.16
N SER A 77 -34.36 -11.97 -29.33
CA SER A 77 -34.26 -10.51 -29.40
C SER A 77 -35.42 -9.77 -28.71
N LEU A 78 -36.54 -10.46 -28.43
CA LEU A 78 -37.73 -9.92 -27.79
C LEU A 78 -37.91 -10.34 -26.32
N ALA A 79 -37.20 -11.38 -25.88
CA ALA A 79 -37.22 -11.85 -24.49
C ALA A 79 -35.85 -11.58 -23.87
N GLY A 80 -35.62 -10.32 -23.47
CA GLY A 80 -34.45 -9.99 -22.65
C GLY A 80 -34.40 -10.93 -21.45
N GLY A 81 -33.37 -11.77 -21.39
CA GLY A 81 -33.14 -12.68 -20.26
C GLY A 81 -33.20 -11.92 -18.93
N ASP A 82 -33.56 -12.62 -17.85
CA ASP A 82 -33.71 -12.01 -16.54
C ASP A 82 -32.47 -11.15 -16.19
N PRO A 83 -32.63 -9.83 -15.95
CA PRO A 83 -31.53 -8.91 -15.66
C PRO A 83 -30.61 -9.37 -14.53
N SER A 84 -31.12 -10.19 -13.60
CA SER A 84 -30.35 -10.74 -12.48
C SER A 84 -29.18 -11.62 -12.93
N PHE A 85 -29.32 -12.41 -14.00
CA PHE A 85 -28.26 -13.29 -14.47
C PHE A 85 -27.17 -12.57 -15.28
N ARG A 86 -27.51 -11.42 -15.89
CA ARG A 86 -26.51 -10.56 -16.55
C ARG A 86 -25.56 -9.93 -15.54
N ARG A 87 -26.08 -9.52 -14.38
CA ARG A 87 -25.28 -9.00 -13.25
C ARG A 87 -24.19 -10.01 -12.83
N ASN A 88 -24.51 -11.31 -12.80
CA ASN A 88 -23.53 -12.35 -12.45
C ASN A 88 -22.32 -12.38 -13.39
N ILE A 89 -22.52 -12.09 -14.70
CA ILE A 89 -21.44 -11.98 -15.69
C ILE A 89 -20.69 -10.66 -15.48
N GLU A 90 -21.40 -9.54 -15.34
CA GLU A 90 -20.83 -8.21 -15.12
C GLU A 90 -19.90 -8.16 -13.90
N GLU A 91 -20.23 -8.89 -12.83
CA GLU A 91 -19.39 -9.01 -11.63
C GLU A 91 -18.02 -9.67 -11.88
N GLN A 92 -17.89 -10.50 -12.93
CA GLN A 92 -16.63 -11.19 -13.25
C GLN A 92 -15.72 -10.38 -14.18
N LEU A 93 -16.28 -9.45 -14.95
CA LEU A 93 -15.54 -8.77 -16.02
C LEU A 93 -14.35 -7.93 -15.53
N PRO A 94 -14.43 -7.19 -14.40
CA PRO A 94 -13.28 -6.45 -13.89
C PRO A 94 -12.11 -7.38 -13.53
N GLU A 95 -12.41 -8.53 -12.94
CA GLU A 95 -11.39 -9.53 -12.59
C GLU A 95 -10.79 -10.19 -13.83
N LEU A 96 -11.60 -10.50 -14.85
CA LEU A 96 -11.10 -10.95 -16.15
C LEU A 96 -10.18 -9.91 -16.79
N LEU A 97 -10.53 -8.62 -16.71
CA LEU A 97 -9.67 -7.54 -17.21
C LEU A 97 -8.33 -7.51 -16.46
N ARG A 98 -8.35 -7.61 -15.13
CA ARG A 98 -7.12 -7.69 -14.34
C ARG A 98 -6.27 -8.89 -14.77
N LEU A 99 -6.86 -10.08 -14.90
CA LEU A 99 -6.14 -11.27 -15.34
C LEU A 99 -5.60 -11.14 -16.76
N ALA A 100 -6.35 -10.56 -17.69
CA ALA A 100 -5.94 -10.34 -19.08
C ALA A 100 -4.75 -9.38 -19.22
N LYS A 101 -4.60 -8.41 -18.31
CA LYS A 101 -3.56 -7.38 -18.38
C LYS A 101 -2.38 -7.60 -17.45
N ALA A 102 -2.62 -8.12 -16.25
CA ALA A 102 -1.65 -8.13 -15.15
C ALA A 102 -1.36 -9.53 -14.59
N ALA A 103 -1.87 -10.62 -15.18
CA ALA A 103 -1.45 -11.95 -14.76
C ALA A 103 0.02 -12.21 -15.16
N PRO A 104 0.87 -12.77 -14.27
CA PRO A 104 2.25 -13.15 -14.61
C PRO A 104 2.33 -14.21 -15.72
N LEU A 105 1.38 -15.13 -15.75
CA LEU A 105 1.30 -16.20 -16.75
C LEU A 105 0.72 -15.71 -18.07
N ALA A 106 1.46 -15.91 -19.16
CA ALA A 106 1.03 -15.53 -20.51
C ALA A 106 -0.25 -16.24 -20.95
N ASP A 107 -0.38 -17.53 -20.68
CA ASP A 107 -1.57 -18.29 -21.07
C ASP A 107 -2.81 -17.90 -20.24
N THR A 108 -2.65 -17.51 -18.97
CA THR A 108 -3.75 -16.93 -18.18
C THR A 108 -4.23 -15.62 -18.79
N ARG A 109 -3.31 -14.77 -19.28
CA ARG A 109 -3.68 -13.51 -19.96
C ARG A 109 -4.45 -13.78 -21.26
N GLU A 110 -3.99 -14.75 -22.05
CA GLU A 110 -4.66 -15.18 -23.28
C GLU A 110 -6.07 -15.71 -23.00
N LYS A 111 -6.19 -16.65 -22.07
CA LYS A 111 -7.46 -17.26 -21.63
C LYS A 111 -8.47 -16.23 -21.09
N ALA A 112 -8.00 -15.29 -20.27
CA ALA A 112 -8.85 -14.21 -19.76
C ALA A 112 -9.28 -13.25 -20.89
N SER A 113 -8.42 -13.00 -21.88
CA SER A 113 -8.76 -12.21 -23.06
C SER A 113 -9.80 -12.94 -23.94
N GLU A 114 -9.65 -14.25 -24.14
CA GLU A 114 -10.64 -15.08 -24.85
C GLU A 114 -12.02 -15.00 -24.20
N LEU A 115 -12.10 -15.02 -22.86
CA LEU A 115 -13.37 -14.86 -22.14
C LEU A 115 -13.97 -13.45 -22.33
N LEU A 116 -13.15 -12.40 -22.33
CA LEU A 116 -13.62 -11.04 -22.60
C LEU A 116 -14.11 -10.90 -24.05
N ASP A 117 -13.37 -11.43 -25.02
CA ASP A 117 -13.76 -11.43 -26.43
C ASP A 117 -15.06 -12.23 -26.64
N PHE A 118 -15.21 -13.38 -25.97
CA PHE A 118 -16.45 -14.15 -25.96
C PHE A 118 -17.65 -13.34 -25.42
N VAL A 119 -17.48 -12.63 -24.29
CA VAL A 119 -18.52 -11.77 -23.70
C VAL A 119 -18.87 -10.61 -24.64
N GLN A 120 -17.86 -10.00 -25.28
CA GLN A 120 -18.06 -8.87 -26.19
C GLN A 120 -18.73 -9.30 -27.49
N ASP A 121 -18.21 -10.33 -28.15
CA ASP A 121 -18.58 -10.67 -29.53
C ASP A 121 -19.77 -11.64 -29.58
N SER A 122 -19.83 -12.62 -28.67
CA SER A 122 -20.88 -13.64 -28.66
C SER A 122 -22.10 -13.25 -27.82
N LEU A 123 -21.87 -12.59 -26.67
CA LEU A 123 -22.97 -12.14 -25.79
C LEU A 123 -23.38 -10.68 -26.03
N ASN A 124 -22.64 -9.94 -26.85
CA ASN A 124 -22.88 -8.51 -27.14
C ASN A 124 -22.97 -7.65 -25.86
N MET A 125 -22.18 -7.99 -24.85
CA MET A 125 -22.10 -7.25 -23.58
C MET A 125 -20.91 -6.28 -23.60
N ARG A 126 -21.02 -5.18 -22.86
CA ARG A 126 -19.91 -4.23 -22.72
C ARG A 126 -18.83 -4.81 -21.81
N VAL A 127 -17.60 -4.79 -22.27
CA VAL A 127 -16.42 -5.21 -21.47
C VAL A 127 -15.68 -4.01 -20.91
N PRO A 128 -15.12 -4.12 -19.68
CA PRO A 128 -14.36 -3.04 -19.07
C PRO A 128 -13.00 -2.86 -19.74
N ARG A 129 -12.48 -1.64 -19.65
CA ARG A 129 -11.14 -1.27 -20.12
C ARG A 129 -10.32 -0.65 -18.99
N PRO A 130 -8.98 -0.78 -19.00
CA PRO A 130 -8.14 -0.14 -18.00
C PRO A 130 -8.29 1.37 -18.08
N ARG A 131 -8.49 2.06 -16.95
CA ARG A 131 -8.36 3.52 -16.92
C ARG A 131 -6.90 3.91 -17.11
N ILE A 132 -6.02 3.28 -16.35
CA ILE A 132 -4.56 3.46 -16.40
C ILE A 132 -3.92 2.11 -16.09
N ASP A 133 -3.16 1.59 -17.05
CA ASP A 133 -2.50 0.29 -16.94
C ASP A 133 -1.08 0.46 -16.39
N ARG A 134 -0.97 0.82 -15.10
CA ARG A 134 0.30 0.98 -14.36
C ARG A 134 0.14 0.64 -12.89
N ALA A 135 1.13 0.00 -12.28
CA ALA A 135 1.09 -0.38 -10.86
C ALA A 135 1.31 0.81 -9.90
N SER A 136 2.01 1.87 -10.33
CA SER A 136 2.30 3.06 -9.52
C SER A 136 2.05 4.36 -10.28
N ASN A 137 1.57 5.37 -9.56
CA ASN A 137 1.49 6.75 -10.02
C ASN A 137 2.85 7.46 -10.03
N PHE A 138 3.79 7.00 -9.19
CA PHE A 138 5.07 7.66 -8.98
C PHE A 138 6.15 7.08 -9.90
N ILE A 139 6.11 5.76 -10.10
CA ILE A 139 7.08 4.97 -10.87
C ILE A 139 6.49 4.66 -12.25
N LYS A 140 7.30 4.72 -13.32
CA LYS A 140 6.81 4.37 -14.66
C LYS A 140 6.73 2.86 -14.79
N GLN A 141 5.77 2.37 -15.59
CA GLN A 141 5.60 0.92 -15.79
C GLN A 141 6.83 0.25 -16.42
N CYS A 142 7.57 0.97 -17.28
CA CYS A 142 8.80 0.46 -17.89
C CYS A 142 9.98 0.34 -16.91
N ASP A 143 9.89 0.99 -15.76
CA ASP A 143 10.94 0.94 -14.74
C ASP A 143 10.71 -0.25 -13.78
N LEU A 144 9.49 -0.80 -13.73
CA LEU A 144 9.13 -1.94 -12.89
C LEU A 144 9.53 -3.27 -13.54
N VAL A 145 9.76 -4.28 -12.68
CA VAL A 145 10.08 -5.66 -13.08
C VAL A 145 9.00 -6.19 -14.04
N PRO A 146 9.32 -6.73 -15.23
CA PRO A 146 8.29 -7.31 -16.09
C PRO A 146 7.57 -8.47 -15.38
N LEU A 147 6.23 -8.53 -15.43
CA LEU A 147 5.47 -9.61 -14.79
C LEU A 147 5.57 -10.94 -15.54
N ASP A 148 5.75 -10.89 -16.86
CA ASP A 148 5.89 -12.07 -17.69
C ASP A 148 7.36 -12.50 -17.77
N PRO A 149 7.73 -13.69 -17.27
CA PRO A 149 9.10 -14.20 -17.35
C PRO A 149 9.58 -14.45 -18.78
N THR A 150 8.66 -14.59 -19.74
CA THR A 150 9.01 -14.72 -21.17
C THR A 150 9.28 -13.37 -21.83
N MET A 151 8.85 -12.26 -21.23
CA MET A 151 9.16 -10.92 -21.73
C MET A 151 10.54 -10.47 -21.23
N GLN A 152 11.51 -10.47 -22.14
CA GLN A 152 12.81 -9.85 -21.84
C GLN A 152 12.63 -8.32 -21.65
N PRO A 153 13.40 -7.66 -20.75
CA PRO A 153 13.30 -6.21 -20.53
C PRO A 153 13.43 -5.37 -21.81
N GLN A 154 14.17 -5.86 -22.81
CA GLN A 154 14.38 -5.21 -24.11
C GLN A 154 13.17 -5.34 -25.06
N GLN A 155 12.26 -6.30 -24.80
CA GLN A 155 11.06 -6.57 -25.60
C GLN A 155 9.80 -5.85 -25.07
N LEU A 156 9.92 -5.10 -23.96
CA LEU A 156 8.86 -4.20 -23.51
C LEU A 156 8.49 -3.26 -24.66
N PRO A 157 7.21 -3.17 -25.06
CA PRO A 157 6.81 -2.36 -26.20
C PRO A 157 7.16 -0.88 -25.95
N ARG A 158 8.22 -0.38 -26.59
CA ARG A 158 8.41 1.05 -26.81
C ARG A 158 7.22 1.49 -27.63
N ARG A 159 6.28 2.22 -27.02
CA ARG A 159 5.07 2.67 -27.71
C ARG A 159 5.49 3.36 -29.02
N ARG A 160 4.99 2.86 -30.16
CA ARG A 160 5.08 3.56 -31.44
C ARG A 160 4.59 4.98 -31.21
N HIS A 161 5.41 5.97 -31.57
CA HIS A 161 5.00 7.36 -31.59
C HIS A 161 3.81 7.47 -32.53
N TYR A 162 2.61 7.65 -31.96
CA TYR A 162 1.54 8.28 -32.71
C TYR A 162 1.88 9.76 -32.71
N ASN A 163 2.19 10.29 -33.90
CA ASN A 163 2.31 11.73 -34.13
C ASN A 163 0.99 12.40 -33.77
N THR A 164 0.85 12.82 -32.52
CA THR A 164 -0.04 13.91 -32.15
C THR A 164 0.80 15.18 -32.22
N LEU A 165 0.66 15.89 -33.35
CA LEU A 165 1.06 17.28 -33.48
C LEU A 165 0.29 18.09 -32.43
N ASN A 166 0.98 18.49 -31.36
CA ASN A 166 0.97 19.83 -30.77
C ASN A 166 1.80 19.81 -29.47
N GLY A 167 2.68 20.79 -29.34
CA GLY A 167 3.88 20.71 -28.50
C GLY A 167 3.64 20.86 -27.00
N ASP A 168 4.35 20.01 -26.25
CA ASP A 168 4.96 20.35 -24.98
C ASP A 168 6.47 20.19 -25.18
N GLY A 169 7.19 21.30 -25.11
CA GLY A 169 8.64 21.33 -25.24
C GLY A 169 9.29 20.86 -23.95
N ASP A 170 9.82 19.63 -23.96
CA ASP A 170 10.92 19.23 -23.09
C ASP A 170 12.17 19.12 -23.97
N GLU A 171 12.89 20.25 -24.09
CA GLU A 171 14.27 20.25 -24.57
C GLU A 171 15.16 19.65 -23.49
N ASP A 172 15.52 18.38 -23.65
CA ASP A 172 16.74 17.83 -23.08
C ASP A 172 17.59 17.28 -24.24
N ALA A 173 18.05 18.20 -25.08
CA ALA A 173 18.97 17.94 -26.17
C ALA A 173 20.42 18.03 -25.66
N GLY A 174 20.93 16.94 -25.10
CA GLY A 174 22.35 16.72 -24.88
C GLY A 174 23.01 16.14 -26.16
N ALA A 175 23.86 16.95 -26.78
CA ALA A 175 24.56 16.74 -28.04
C ALA A 175 25.06 15.31 -28.34
N ALA A 176 24.67 14.79 -29.51
CA ALA A 176 25.30 13.64 -30.16
C ALA A 176 26.36 14.12 -31.16
N GLY A 177 27.63 13.87 -30.84
CA GLY A 177 28.76 13.98 -31.77
C GLY A 177 29.13 12.60 -32.32
N GLU A 178 29.12 12.52 -33.64
CA GLU A 178 29.72 11.55 -34.59
C GLU A 178 30.39 10.25 -34.09
N SER A 179 29.77 9.13 -34.47
CA SER A 179 30.34 7.94 -35.13
C SER A 179 31.83 7.61 -34.89
N THR A 180 32.08 6.54 -34.13
CA THR A 180 33.00 5.46 -34.57
C THR A 180 32.58 4.12 -33.94
N ALA A 181 32.63 3.08 -34.76
CA ALA A 181 32.15 1.74 -34.47
C ALA A 181 32.91 1.04 -33.33
N GLY A 182 32.18 0.30 -32.48
CA GLY A 182 32.74 -0.71 -31.59
C GLY A 182 32.39 -0.55 -30.11
N ASN A 183 31.21 -1.04 -29.70
CA ASN A 183 31.04 -1.91 -28.53
C ASN A 183 29.58 -2.30 -28.34
N LEU A 184 29.32 -3.60 -28.56
CA LEU A 184 28.12 -4.30 -28.14
C LEU A 184 28.17 -4.48 -26.61
N VAL A 185 27.63 -3.51 -25.87
CA VAL A 185 27.03 -3.77 -24.56
C VAL A 185 25.71 -3.02 -24.56
N ALA A 186 24.64 -3.71 -24.95
CA ALA A 186 23.29 -3.22 -24.71
C ALA A 186 23.07 -3.24 -23.19
N LEU A 187 23.41 -2.13 -22.53
CA LEU A 187 23.11 -1.92 -21.12
C LEU A 187 21.60 -2.10 -20.93
N SER A 188 21.22 -3.15 -20.19
CA SER A 188 19.87 -3.34 -19.68
C SER A 188 19.42 -2.03 -19.03
N ALA A 189 18.32 -1.45 -19.52
CA ALA A 189 17.77 -0.19 -19.00
C ALA A 189 17.06 -0.34 -17.65
N HIS A 190 17.02 -1.56 -17.10
CA HIS A 190 16.37 -1.89 -15.85
C HIS A 190 17.39 -1.81 -14.70
N GLU A 191 17.01 -1.22 -13.56
CA GLU A 191 17.94 -0.97 -12.44
C GLU A 191 18.47 -2.25 -11.77
N LEU A 192 17.77 -3.36 -11.96
CA LEU A 192 18.14 -4.69 -11.46
C LEU A 192 18.93 -5.47 -12.50
N ASP A 193 19.83 -6.34 -12.03
CA ASP A 193 20.44 -7.36 -12.87
C ASP A 193 19.42 -8.47 -13.25
N GLN A 194 19.83 -9.35 -14.16
CA GLN A 194 18.94 -10.38 -14.69
C GLN A 194 18.53 -11.41 -13.61
N GLU A 195 19.43 -11.78 -12.71
CA GLU A 195 19.16 -12.75 -11.64
C GLU A 195 18.12 -12.20 -10.66
N GLN A 196 18.25 -10.94 -10.29
CA GLN A 196 17.29 -10.22 -9.45
C GLN A 196 15.92 -10.12 -10.12
N VAL A 197 15.86 -9.82 -11.42
CA VAL A 197 14.60 -9.79 -12.19
C VAL A 197 13.92 -11.16 -12.17
N GLU A 198 14.65 -12.22 -12.49
CA GLU A 198 14.12 -13.59 -12.52
C GLU A 198 13.62 -14.02 -11.14
N ARG A 199 14.36 -13.69 -10.08
CA ARG A 199 13.96 -13.97 -8.71
C ARG A 199 12.70 -13.20 -8.30
N SER A 200 12.60 -11.93 -8.64
CA SER A 200 11.41 -11.12 -8.41
C SER A 200 10.19 -11.67 -9.16
N GLN A 201 10.35 -12.08 -10.42
CA GLN A 201 9.29 -12.74 -11.20
C GLN A 201 8.83 -14.04 -10.55
N ALA A 202 9.76 -14.87 -10.07
CA ALA A 202 9.43 -16.12 -9.39
C ALA A 202 8.59 -15.89 -8.12
N LEU A 203 8.98 -14.91 -7.29
CA LEU A 203 8.23 -14.54 -6.08
C LEU A 203 6.82 -14.03 -6.42
N LEU A 204 6.69 -13.16 -7.43
CA LEU A 204 5.39 -12.64 -7.86
C LEU A 204 4.49 -13.72 -8.47
N LEU A 205 5.06 -14.69 -9.17
CA LEU A 205 4.34 -15.84 -9.70
C LEU A 205 3.87 -16.78 -8.58
N GLU A 206 4.70 -17.03 -7.57
CA GLU A 206 4.31 -17.80 -6.39
C GLU A 206 3.13 -17.15 -5.65
N GLN A 207 3.19 -15.84 -5.44
CA GLN A 207 2.06 -15.08 -4.87
C GLN A 207 0.80 -15.17 -5.73
N PHE A 208 0.94 -15.14 -7.06
CA PHE A 208 -0.19 -15.32 -7.95
C PHE A 208 -0.82 -16.71 -7.82
N HIS A 209 -0.03 -17.76 -7.63
CA HIS A 209 -0.54 -19.10 -7.38
C HIS A 209 -1.27 -19.23 -6.04
N GLU A 210 -0.76 -18.59 -4.98
CA GLU A 210 -1.33 -18.69 -3.63
C GLU A 210 -2.56 -17.79 -3.42
N TRP A 211 -2.54 -16.57 -3.96
CA TRP A 211 -3.55 -15.53 -3.71
C TRP A 211 -4.41 -15.21 -4.93
N HIS A 212 -4.19 -15.89 -6.06
CA HIS A 212 -4.88 -15.63 -7.34
C HIS A 212 -4.67 -14.21 -7.90
N ARG A 213 -3.67 -13.52 -7.35
CA ARG A 213 -3.42 -12.11 -7.60
C ARG A 213 -1.95 -11.77 -7.38
N CYS A 214 -1.42 -10.97 -8.30
CA CYS A 214 -0.16 -10.28 -8.13
C CYS A 214 -0.48 -8.80 -7.84
N CYS A 215 -0.52 -8.43 -6.56
CA CYS A 215 -0.87 -7.08 -6.14
C CYS A 215 0.16 -6.06 -6.66
N ASN A 216 -0.30 -4.89 -7.11
CA ASN A 216 0.57 -3.76 -7.50
C ASN A 216 1.58 -3.39 -6.41
N MET A 217 1.23 -3.50 -5.12
CA MET A 217 2.19 -3.25 -4.02
C MET A 217 3.38 -4.21 -4.01
N PHE A 218 3.16 -5.50 -4.29
CA PHE A 218 4.24 -6.50 -4.34
C PHE A 218 5.08 -6.30 -5.59
N HIS A 219 4.44 -5.91 -6.70
CA HIS A 219 5.14 -5.54 -7.92
C HIS A 219 6.11 -4.37 -7.71
N VAL A 220 5.72 -3.37 -6.91
CA VAL A 220 6.63 -2.28 -6.52
C VAL A 220 7.72 -2.76 -5.55
N MET A 221 7.39 -3.60 -4.56
CA MET A 221 8.40 -4.17 -3.65
C MET A 221 9.43 -5.07 -4.37
N ALA A 222 9.11 -5.57 -5.57
CA ALA A 222 9.96 -6.44 -6.37
C ALA A 222 11.25 -5.79 -6.90
N TYR A 223 11.51 -4.51 -6.63
CA TYR A 223 12.88 -3.97 -6.74
C TYR A 223 13.85 -4.63 -5.74
N HIS A 224 13.34 -5.24 -4.67
CA HIS A 224 14.16 -5.80 -3.60
C HIS A 224 13.78 -7.27 -3.34
N PRO A 225 14.15 -8.22 -4.22
CA PRO A 225 13.71 -9.62 -4.11
C PRO A 225 14.06 -10.30 -2.79
N ASP A 226 15.24 -10.01 -2.22
CA ASP A 226 15.64 -10.54 -0.90
C ASP A 226 14.71 -10.10 0.23
N TYR A 227 14.35 -8.82 0.22
CA TYR A 227 13.38 -8.27 1.18
C TYR A 227 11.98 -8.80 0.90
N LEU A 228 11.55 -8.81 -0.37
CA LEU A 228 10.21 -9.26 -0.77
C LEU A 228 9.96 -10.70 -0.33
N ALA A 229 10.93 -11.60 -0.47
CA ALA A 229 10.80 -12.99 -0.03
C ALA A 229 10.47 -13.09 1.47
N ILE A 230 11.22 -12.37 2.31
CA ILE A 230 11.03 -12.36 3.77
C ILE A 230 9.71 -11.67 4.14
N PHE A 231 9.39 -10.56 3.46
CA PHE A 231 8.12 -9.86 3.66
C PHE A 231 6.93 -10.77 3.36
N LEU A 232 6.94 -11.47 2.22
CA LEU A 232 5.86 -12.36 1.80
C LEU A 232 5.72 -13.55 2.73
N GLN A 233 6.83 -14.15 3.17
CA GLN A 233 6.82 -15.23 4.17
C GLN A 233 6.07 -14.81 5.44
N PHE A 234 6.44 -13.66 6.01
CA PHE A 234 5.75 -13.11 7.19
C PHE A 234 4.29 -12.73 6.88
N HIS A 235 4.04 -12.05 5.77
CA HIS A 235 2.70 -11.58 5.38
C HIS A 235 1.71 -12.74 5.22
N ASN A 236 2.13 -13.81 4.54
CA ASN A 236 1.35 -15.03 4.37
C ASN A 236 1.11 -15.73 5.71
N THR A 237 2.14 -15.85 6.55
CA THR A 237 2.01 -16.46 7.88
C THR A 237 1.05 -15.68 8.78
N LEU A 238 1.12 -14.34 8.74
CA LEU A 238 0.28 -13.46 9.53
C LEU A 238 -1.21 -13.58 9.18
N LEU A 239 -1.53 -13.72 7.88
CA LEU A 239 -2.90 -13.80 7.38
C LEU A 239 -3.45 -15.23 7.34
N GLN A 240 -2.69 -16.20 6.80
CA GLN A 240 -3.17 -17.56 6.55
C GLN A 240 -2.61 -18.61 7.53
N GLY A 241 -1.51 -18.32 8.22
CA GLY A 241 -0.86 -19.26 9.14
C GLY A 241 -1.70 -19.64 10.35
N ASN A 242 -1.23 -20.62 11.12
CA ASN A 242 -1.89 -20.97 12.38
C ASN A 242 -1.82 -19.79 13.36
N GLY A 243 -2.96 -19.45 13.97
CA GLY A 243 -3.03 -18.31 14.88
C GLY A 243 -4.37 -18.25 15.62
N PRO A 244 -4.41 -17.54 16.75
CA PRO A 244 -5.57 -17.54 17.65
C PRO A 244 -6.80 -16.77 17.11
N ILE A 245 -6.60 -15.84 16.17
CA ILE A 245 -7.70 -15.13 15.50
C ILE A 245 -8.12 -15.91 14.23
N GLY A 246 -9.41 -16.00 13.94
CA GLY A 246 -9.93 -16.66 12.73
C GLY A 246 -9.51 -15.94 11.44
N VAL A 247 -9.36 -16.69 10.34
CA VAL A 247 -8.71 -16.20 9.11
C VAL A 247 -9.48 -15.02 8.50
N ALA A 248 -10.82 -15.08 8.48
CA ALA A 248 -11.65 -13.97 8.02
C ALA A 248 -11.48 -12.74 8.93
N GLU A 249 -11.53 -12.89 10.25
CA GLU A 249 -11.37 -11.78 11.19
C GLU A 249 -10.02 -11.07 11.07
N ARG A 250 -8.96 -11.76 10.67
CA ARG A 250 -7.64 -11.15 10.38
C ARG A 250 -7.72 -10.16 9.21
N HIS A 251 -8.46 -10.49 8.17
CA HIS A 251 -8.70 -9.58 7.04
C HIS A 251 -9.57 -8.39 7.46
N TYR A 252 -10.52 -8.59 8.38
CA TYR A 252 -11.28 -7.46 8.94
C TYR A 252 -10.39 -6.51 9.77
N LEU A 253 -9.43 -7.05 10.53
CA LEU A 253 -8.43 -6.23 11.21
C LEU A 253 -7.54 -5.45 10.24
N ALA A 254 -7.19 -6.06 9.11
CA ALA A 254 -6.46 -5.37 8.04
C ALA A 254 -7.29 -4.20 7.45
N ILE A 255 -8.60 -4.39 7.27
CA ILE A 255 -9.53 -3.33 6.85
C ILE A 255 -9.55 -2.19 7.89
N MET A 256 -9.72 -2.49 9.18
CA MET A 256 -9.73 -1.49 10.25
C MET A 256 -8.44 -0.68 10.27
N ALA A 257 -7.29 -1.35 10.20
CA ALA A 257 -5.96 -0.72 10.20
C ALA A 257 -5.73 0.17 8.97
N ALA A 258 -6.06 -0.31 7.78
CA ALA A 258 -5.91 0.45 6.54
C ALA A 258 -6.84 1.66 6.46
N ALA A 259 -8.07 1.53 6.98
CA ALA A 259 -9.06 2.59 7.00
C ALA A 259 -8.61 3.81 7.84
N ARG A 260 -7.83 3.60 8.92
CA ARG A 260 -7.25 4.70 9.73
C ARG A 260 -6.42 5.68 8.91
N HIS A 261 -5.82 5.20 7.84
CA HIS A 261 -4.98 5.96 6.92
C HIS A 261 -5.64 6.21 5.57
N ARG A 262 -6.96 6.00 5.49
CA ARG A 262 -7.77 6.16 4.26
C ARG A 262 -7.20 5.37 3.07
N CYS A 263 -6.56 4.24 3.34
CA CYS A 263 -5.93 3.40 2.35
C CYS A 263 -6.98 2.50 1.66
N SER A 264 -7.72 3.07 0.71
CA SER A 264 -8.77 2.35 -0.03
C SER A 264 -8.22 1.09 -0.72
N TYR A 265 -6.97 1.14 -1.21
CA TYR A 265 -6.31 0.01 -1.86
C TYR A 265 -6.31 -1.26 -0.99
N LEU A 266 -5.79 -1.17 0.25
CA LEU A 266 -5.73 -2.32 1.15
C LEU A 266 -7.12 -2.74 1.66
N VAL A 267 -8.02 -1.77 1.87
CA VAL A 267 -9.41 -2.06 2.29
C VAL A 267 -10.12 -2.91 1.23
N HIS A 268 -10.01 -2.56 -0.06
CA HIS A 268 -10.64 -3.33 -1.12
C HIS A 268 -10.03 -4.73 -1.27
N LEU A 269 -8.70 -4.85 -1.20
CA LEU A 269 -8.02 -6.17 -1.22
C LEU A 269 -8.58 -7.09 -0.13
N HIS A 270 -8.64 -6.59 1.11
CA HIS A 270 -9.04 -7.40 2.25
C HIS A 270 -10.55 -7.57 2.38
N ALA A 271 -11.38 -6.68 1.83
CA ALA A 271 -12.82 -6.89 1.73
C ALA A 271 -13.14 -8.09 0.83
N ILE A 272 -12.44 -8.24 -0.29
CA ILE A 272 -12.59 -9.40 -1.19
C ILE A 272 -12.18 -10.70 -0.48
N GLU A 273 -11.01 -10.72 0.17
CA GLU A 273 -10.57 -11.92 0.88
C GLU A 273 -11.43 -12.25 2.11
N PHE A 274 -11.92 -11.24 2.83
CA PHE A 274 -12.85 -11.42 3.95
C PHE A 274 -14.12 -12.15 3.50
N LEU A 275 -14.73 -11.72 2.40
CA LEU A 275 -15.90 -12.38 1.83
C LEU A 275 -15.57 -13.78 1.30
N HIS A 276 -14.44 -13.96 0.61
CA HIS A 276 -14.01 -15.28 0.13
C HIS A 276 -13.91 -16.30 1.27
N LEU A 277 -13.45 -15.85 2.44
CA LEU A 277 -13.34 -16.68 3.65
C LEU A 277 -14.66 -16.79 4.43
N SER A 278 -15.80 -16.49 3.79
CA SER A 278 -17.15 -16.54 4.37
C SER A 278 -17.33 -15.61 5.59
N GLY A 279 -16.61 -14.49 5.61
CA GLY A 279 -16.87 -13.41 6.56
C GLY A 279 -18.26 -12.80 6.34
N ASP A 280 -18.90 -12.35 7.42
CA ASP A 280 -20.24 -11.76 7.39
C ASP A 280 -20.26 -10.44 6.60
N PRO A 281 -20.92 -10.37 5.43
CA PRO A 281 -20.94 -9.17 4.58
C PRO A 281 -21.44 -7.92 5.29
N GLU A 282 -22.27 -8.06 6.34
CA GLU A 282 -22.75 -6.90 7.12
C GLU A 282 -21.61 -6.15 7.81
N TRP A 283 -20.51 -6.82 8.14
CA TRP A 283 -19.35 -6.17 8.76
C TRP A 283 -18.68 -5.16 7.81
N LEU A 284 -18.83 -5.36 6.49
CA LEU A 284 -18.33 -4.43 5.47
C LEU A 284 -19.16 -3.14 5.36
N ARG A 285 -20.25 -2.99 6.13
CA ARG A 285 -20.92 -1.70 6.31
C ARG A 285 -20.21 -0.79 7.32
N GLY A 286 -19.34 -1.35 8.15
CA GLY A 286 -18.52 -0.61 9.11
C GLY A 286 -18.35 -1.30 10.46
N LEU A 287 -17.50 -0.72 11.29
CA LEU A 287 -17.14 -1.25 12.61
C LEU A 287 -18.36 -1.43 13.52
N ALA A 288 -19.38 -0.58 13.39
CA ALA A 288 -20.62 -0.68 14.15
C ALA A 288 -21.38 -2.00 13.94
N HIS A 289 -21.20 -2.63 12.77
CA HIS A 289 -21.84 -3.88 12.37
C HIS A 289 -21.03 -5.13 12.74
N ALA A 290 -19.76 -4.97 13.11
CA ALA A 290 -18.92 -6.08 13.54
C ALA A 290 -19.32 -6.62 14.92
N SER A 291 -18.82 -7.82 15.25
CA SER A 291 -19.09 -8.44 16.55
C SER A 291 -18.70 -7.54 17.73
N PRO A 292 -19.37 -7.66 18.90
CA PRO A 292 -18.99 -6.91 20.10
C PRO A 292 -17.51 -7.09 20.46
N LYS A 293 -16.97 -8.30 20.29
CA LYS A 293 -15.54 -8.61 20.48
C LYS A 293 -14.67 -7.75 19.55
N MET A 294 -14.93 -7.79 18.24
CA MET A 294 -14.16 -7.05 17.24
C MET A 294 -14.16 -5.52 17.47
N ARG A 295 -15.33 -4.96 17.84
CA ARG A 295 -15.48 -3.53 18.12
C ARG A 295 -14.55 -3.02 19.22
N LYS A 296 -14.21 -3.86 20.21
CA LYS A 296 -13.30 -3.47 21.30
C LYS A 296 -11.88 -3.14 20.81
N LEU A 297 -11.44 -3.67 19.67
CA LEU A 297 -10.12 -3.36 19.10
C LEU A 297 -10.06 -1.98 18.43
N GLY A 298 -11.18 -1.31 18.21
CA GLY A 298 -11.24 0.02 17.61
C GLY A 298 -10.33 1.05 18.28
N PRO A 299 -10.44 1.28 19.61
CA PRO A 299 -9.57 2.18 20.34
C PRO A 299 -8.07 1.82 20.23
N LEU A 300 -7.70 0.53 20.31
CA LEU A 300 -6.31 0.10 20.14
C LEU A 300 -5.81 0.43 18.74
N CYS A 301 -6.57 0.10 17.70
CA CYS A 301 -6.25 0.42 16.31
C CYS A 301 -6.04 1.92 16.10
N ARG A 302 -6.92 2.75 16.68
CA ARG A 302 -6.80 4.22 16.64
C ARG A 302 -5.50 4.71 17.28
N LEU A 303 -5.17 4.20 18.47
CA LEU A 303 -3.95 4.60 19.18
C LEU A 303 -2.70 4.15 18.42
N LEU A 304 -2.61 2.87 18.00
CA LEU A 304 -1.46 2.38 17.25
C LEU A 304 -1.23 3.17 15.95
N ALA A 305 -2.29 3.54 15.23
CA ALA A 305 -2.21 4.25 13.96
C ALA A 305 -1.66 5.67 14.06
N HIS A 306 -1.87 6.36 15.20
CA HIS A 306 -1.58 7.80 15.29
C HIS A 306 -0.76 8.20 16.50
N ARG A 307 -0.93 7.55 17.66
CA ARG A 307 -0.27 7.89 18.92
C ARG A 307 0.00 6.61 19.73
N PRO A 308 0.92 5.75 19.27
CA PRO A 308 1.18 4.46 19.92
C PRO A 308 1.68 4.63 21.36
N TRP A 309 2.29 5.77 21.70
CA TRP A 309 2.69 6.10 23.07
C TRP A 309 1.54 6.23 24.08
N ASP A 310 0.30 6.42 23.61
CA ASP A 310 -0.90 6.47 24.45
C ASP A 310 -1.45 5.06 24.78
N VAL A 311 -0.82 3.98 24.28
CA VAL A 311 -1.19 2.61 24.63
C VAL A 311 -0.69 2.31 26.05
N THR A 312 -1.65 2.13 26.98
CA THR A 312 -1.38 1.92 28.41
C THR A 312 -1.96 0.60 28.92
N PRO A 313 -1.51 0.10 30.09
CA PRO A 313 -2.13 -1.08 30.74
C PRO A 313 -3.64 -0.93 30.97
N ALA A 314 -4.14 0.30 31.12
CA ALA A 314 -5.58 0.58 31.25
C ALA A 314 -6.35 0.25 29.97
N VAL A 315 -5.78 0.54 28.79
CA VAL A 315 -6.35 0.15 27.50
C VAL A 315 -6.38 -1.38 27.38
N LEU A 316 -5.32 -2.06 27.83
CA LEU A 316 -5.27 -3.52 27.77
C LEU A 316 -6.27 -4.18 28.72
N ARG A 317 -6.50 -3.61 29.92
CA ARG A 317 -7.51 -4.11 30.86
C ARG A 317 -8.91 -4.18 30.26
N SER A 318 -9.30 -3.23 29.40
CA SER A 318 -10.62 -3.28 28.74
C SER A 318 -10.71 -4.33 27.62
N LEU A 319 -9.57 -4.74 27.06
CA LEU A 319 -9.48 -5.79 26.03
C LEU A 319 -9.40 -7.20 26.63
N LEU A 320 -8.61 -7.36 27.69
CA LEU A 320 -8.23 -8.66 28.26
C LEU A 320 -9.15 -9.14 29.39
N SER A 321 -10.15 -8.35 29.78
CA SER A 321 -11.07 -8.67 30.87
C SER A 321 -12.54 -8.49 30.48
N GLY A 322 -13.44 -9.18 31.19
CA GLY A 322 -14.89 -9.10 31.00
C GLY A 322 -15.44 -10.06 29.93
N PRO A 323 -16.74 -9.94 29.58
CA PRO A 323 -17.35 -10.75 28.52
C PRO A 323 -16.74 -10.37 27.16
N ASP A 324 -16.60 -11.32 26.23
CA ASP A 324 -15.94 -11.10 24.94
C ASP A 324 -14.52 -10.51 25.08
N SER A 325 -13.75 -11.00 26.05
CA SER A 325 -12.35 -10.61 26.21
C SER A 325 -11.45 -11.31 25.18
N TYR A 326 -10.33 -10.67 24.89
CA TYR A 326 -9.24 -11.26 24.14
C TYR A 326 -8.30 -12.00 25.08
N SER A 327 -7.83 -13.18 24.68
CA SER A 327 -6.66 -13.77 25.29
C SER A 327 -5.41 -12.95 24.97
N GLN A 328 -4.34 -13.15 25.74
CA GLN A 328 -3.05 -12.50 25.46
C GLN A 328 -2.51 -12.88 24.08
N SER A 329 -2.66 -14.14 23.66
CA SER A 329 -2.29 -14.59 22.32
C SER A 329 -3.10 -13.90 21.22
N GLU A 330 -4.42 -13.78 21.38
CA GLU A 330 -5.25 -13.04 20.42
C GLU A 330 -4.85 -11.55 20.39
N PHE A 331 -4.55 -10.93 21.53
CA PHE A 331 -4.08 -9.55 21.59
C PHE A 331 -2.75 -9.37 20.85
N VAL A 332 -1.76 -10.23 21.07
CA VAL A 332 -0.47 -10.16 20.36
C VAL A 332 -0.65 -10.36 18.86
N HIS A 333 -1.55 -11.25 18.44
CA HIS A 333 -1.86 -11.44 17.02
C HIS A 333 -2.53 -10.22 16.40
N ALA A 334 -3.51 -9.63 17.09
CA ALA A 334 -4.14 -8.39 16.68
C ALA A 334 -3.13 -7.24 16.62
N LEU A 335 -2.24 -7.12 17.60
CA LEU A 335 -1.19 -6.11 17.63
C LEU A 335 -0.25 -6.22 16.41
N CYS A 336 0.13 -7.45 16.02
CA CYS A 336 0.94 -7.69 14.82
C CYS A 336 0.19 -7.32 13.54
N LEU A 337 -1.09 -7.72 13.40
CA LEU A 337 -1.94 -7.40 12.25
C LEU A 337 -2.13 -5.89 12.08
N LEU A 338 -2.57 -5.23 13.15
CA LEU A 338 -2.82 -3.79 13.14
C LEU A 338 -1.54 -3.02 12.79
N SER A 339 -0.43 -3.33 13.46
CA SER A 339 0.86 -2.66 13.21
C SER A 339 1.36 -2.88 11.78
N HIS A 340 1.20 -4.10 11.23
CA HIS A 340 1.58 -4.41 9.86
C HIS A 340 0.81 -3.58 8.83
N PHE A 341 -0.53 -3.54 8.94
CA PHE A 341 -1.36 -2.85 7.95
C PHE A 341 -1.40 -1.32 8.11
N ILE A 342 -1.18 -0.81 9.33
CA ILE A 342 -0.91 0.61 9.57
C ILE A 342 0.36 1.03 8.81
N ALA A 343 1.46 0.30 8.99
CA ALA A 343 2.72 0.60 8.33
C ALA A 343 2.67 0.39 6.80
N LEU A 344 2.03 -0.68 6.35
CA LEU A 344 1.87 -0.99 4.92
C LEU A 344 1.05 0.07 4.18
N SER A 345 0.08 0.71 4.85
CA SER A 345 -0.63 1.87 4.29
C SER A 345 0.31 3.03 3.96
N GLY A 346 1.33 3.23 4.80
CA GLY A 346 2.44 4.15 4.54
C GLY A 346 3.20 3.79 3.26
N PHE A 347 3.61 2.54 3.11
CA PHE A 347 4.31 2.07 1.90
C PHE A 347 3.49 2.26 0.63
N VAL A 348 2.20 1.88 0.65
CA VAL A 348 1.26 2.02 -0.48
C VAL A 348 1.16 3.47 -0.94
N ALA A 349 0.95 4.41 -0.02
CA ALA A 349 0.88 5.84 -0.34
C ALA A 349 2.23 6.43 -0.73
N GLY A 350 3.30 6.06 -0.01
CA GLY A 350 4.67 6.50 -0.19
C GLY A 350 5.25 6.16 -1.56
N THR A 351 4.88 5.00 -2.10
CA THR A 351 5.28 4.54 -3.44
C THR A 351 4.20 4.78 -4.52
N GLY A 352 3.06 5.37 -4.13
CA GLY A 352 1.99 5.77 -5.03
C GLY A 352 1.33 4.60 -5.75
N VAL A 353 1.19 3.45 -5.08
CA VAL A 353 0.52 2.26 -5.63
C VAL A 353 -0.88 2.63 -6.11
N ARG A 354 -1.25 2.16 -7.31
CA ARG A 354 -2.56 2.40 -7.90
C ARG A 354 -3.57 1.31 -7.51
N PRO A 355 -4.88 1.64 -7.50
CA PRO A 355 -5.94 0.64 -7.46
C PRO A 355 -5.73 -0.47 -8.49
N GLU A 356 -6.07 -1.70 -8.10
CA GLU A 356 -6.11 -2.82 -9.04
C GLU A 356 -7.13 -2.57 -10.15
N LEU A 357 -6.94 -3.19 -11.31
CA LEU A 357 -7.82 -2.98 -12.47
C LEU A 357 -9.26 -3.42 -12.21
N ASP A 358 -9.47 -4.38 -11.32
CA ASP A 358 -10.77 -4.89 -10.91
C ASP A 358 -11.47 -4.03 -9.83
N PHE A 359 -10.81 -2.98 -9.33
CA PHE A 359 -11.43 -2.04 -8.38
C PHE A 359 -12.28 -0.99 -9.11
N PRO A 360 -13.29 -0.38 -8.45
CA PRO A 360 -14.18 0.59 -9.09
C PRO A 360 -13.48 1.76 -9.81
N HIS A 361 -12.29 2.14 -9.36
CA HIS A 361 -11.47 3.23 -9.93
C HIS A 361 -10.32 2.73 -10.83
N GLY A 362 -10.22 1.42 -11.07
CA GLY A 362 -9.21 0.79 -11.92
C GLY A 362 -9.61 0.68 -13.39
N HIS A 363 -10.92 0.61 -13.67
CA HIS A 363 -11.48 0.38 -15.01
C HIS A 363 -12.61 1.35 -15.39
N THR A 364 -13.00 1.32 -16.66
CA THR A 364 -14.14 2.07 -17.20
C THR A 364 -14.86 1.26 -18.27
N TYR A 365 -16.18 1.45 -18.37
CA TYR A 365 -17.03 0.90 -19.44
C TYR A 365 -17.36 1.95 -20.51
N GLN A 366 -16.90 3.19 -20.35
CA GLN A 366 -17.13 4.26 -21.31
C GLN A 366 -16.16 4.15 -22.49
N PHE A 367 -16.67 4.40 -23.70
CA PHE A 367 -15.83 4.62 -24.87
C PHE A 367 -15.35 6.08 -24.81
N ASP A 368 -14.04 6.27 -24.69
CA ASP A 368 -13.44 7.59 -24.86
C ASP A 368 -13.78 8.13 -26.26
N SER A 369 -14.79 9.00 -26.33
CA SER A 369 -15.10 9.79 -27.51
C SER A 369 -14.10 10.93 -27.61
N GLY A 370 -12.80 10.65 -27.68
CA GLY A 370 -11.73 11.58 -28.06
C GLY A 370 -11.57 12.92 -27.30
N ALA A 371 -12.46 13.30 -26.39
CA ALA A 371 -12.64 14.69 -25.95
C ALA A 371 -12.45 14.94 -24.45
N ASP A 372 -12.40 13.91 -23.59
CA ASP A 372 -12.25 14.07 -22.13
C ASP A 372 -10.88 13.63 -21.59
N ARG A 373 -9.82 13.84 -22.38
CA ARG A 373 -8.45 13.49 -21.97
C ARG A 373 -7.77 14.51 -21.04
N PHE A 374 -8.53 15.40 -20.41
CA PHE A 374 -8.03 16.46 -19.51
C PHE A 374 -8.80 16.61 -18.18
N GLY A 375 -9.46 15.54 -17.71
CA GLY A 375 -10.13 15.52 -16.41
C GLY A 375 -9.29 14.96 -15.25
N LEU A 376 -8.03 15.38 -15.11
CA LEU A 376 -7.22 15.20 -13.89
C LEU A 376 -6.12 16.27 -13.94
N HIS A 377 -6.48 17.47 -13.49
CA HIS A 377 -5.59 18.63 -13.48
C HIS A 377 -4.39 18.38 -12.55
N ALA A 378 -3.23 18.17 -13.17
CA ALA A 378 -1.96 18.57 -12.58
C ALA A 378 -1.98 20.09 -12.42
N SER A 379 -1.89 20.58 -11.19
CA SER A 379 -1.73 22.00 -10.92
C SER A 379 -0.34 22.44 -11.39
N ALA A 380 -0.26 22.91 -12.65
CA ALA A 380 0.83 23.70 -13.15
C ALA A 380 0.87 25.07 -12.44
N GLY A 381 2.08 25.59 -12.26
CA GLY A 381 2.43 26.60 -11.27
C GLY A 381 1.81 27.98 -11.47
N GLY A 382 1.38 28.57 -10.35
CA GLY A 382 1.29 30.01 -10.17
C GLY A 382 2.57 30.51 -9.50
N SER A 383 3.41 31.22 -10.25
CA SER A 383 4.54 31.99 -9.73
C SER A 383 4.03 33.15 -8.89
N MET A 384 4.28 33.15 -7.57
CA MET A 384 4.21 34.36 -6.75
C MET A 384 5.35 34.39 -5.73
N ASN A 385 6.17 35.43 -5.86
CA ASN A 385 7.17 35.85 -4.88
C ASN A 385 6.49 36.24 -3.56
N GLY A 386 6.91 35.63 -2.46
CA GLY A 386 6.49 35.98 -1.11
C GLY A 386 7.54 35.56 -0.09
N SER A 387 8.44 36.49 0.23
CA SER A 387 9.49 36.34 1.25
C SER A 387 8.89 36.10 2.64
N CYS A 388 9.32 35.05 3.34
CA CYS A 388 9.20 34.93 4.79
C CYS A 388 10.53 34.43 5.38
N GLY A 389 11.18 35.30 6.16
CA GLY A 389 12.44 35.02 6.84
C GLY A 389 12.23 34.13 8.06
N VAL A 390 13.08 33.11 8.19
CA VAL A 390 13.28 32.29 9.39
C VAL A 390 14.78 32.36 9.74
N PRO A 391 15.17 32.42 11.02
CA PRO A 391 16.58 32.50 11.42
C PRO A 391 17.35 31.22 11.04
N ALA A 392 18.57 31.41 10.56
CA ALA A 392 19.44 30.38 9.99
C ALA A 392 19.99 29.41 11.04
N SER A 393 19.89 28.11 10.74
CA SER A 393 20.80 27.07 11.23
C SER A 393 21.63 26.58 10.02
N PRO A 394 22.95 26.38 10.13
CA PRO A 394 23.82 26.20 8.97
C PRO A 394 23.82 24.74 8.48
N ALA A 395 23.00 24.43 7.47
CA ALA A 395 23.18 23.28 6.58
C ALA A 395 22.78 23.70 5.14
N PRO A 396 23.48 23.22 4.09
CA PRO A 396 23.43 23.83 2.77
C PRO A 396 22.09 23.55 2.11
N SER A 397 21.24 24.56 2.04
CA SER A 397 20.00 24.53 1.26
C SER A 397 19.96 25.73 0.33
N SER A 398 20.71 25.64 -0.77
CA SER A 398 20.50 26.49 -1.93
C SER A 398 19.31 25.93 -2.74
N PRO A 399 18.19 26.65 -2.87
CA PRO A 399 17.12 26.27 -3.79
C PRO A 399 17.69 26.34 -5.22
N GLY A 400 17.83 25.18 -5.88
CA GLY A 400 18.39 25.09 -7.24
C GLY A 400 19.62 24.20 -7.42
N ALA A 401 20.11 23.53 -6.37
CA ALA A 401 21.22 22.57 -6.52
C ALA A 401 20.84 21.36 -7.38
N ASP A 402 21.71 21.01 -8.34
CA ASP A 402 21.60 19.85 -9.24
C ASP A 402 21.31 18.56 -8.43
N PRO A 403 20.30 17.75 -8.82
CA PRO A 403 20.06 16.44 -8.23
C PRO A 403 21.31 15.56 -8.06
N LYS A 404 22.26 15.61 -9.00
CA LYS A 404 23.53 14.86 -8.88
C LYS A 404 24.41 15.40 -7.75
N GLN A 405 24.49 16.72 -7.61
CA GLN A 405 25.28 17.34 -6.54
C GLN A 405 24.74 16.97 -5.16
N ARG A 406 23.41 16.94 -4.98
CA ARG A 406 22.79 16.53 -3.70
C ARG A 406 23.17 15.11 -3.28
N VAL A 407 23.31 14.20 -4.24
CA VAL A 407 23.76 12.83 -3.98
C VAL A 407 25.23 12.83 -3.54
N LEU A 408 26.09 13.62 -4.21
CA LEU A 408 27.50 13.75 -3.85
C LEU A 408 27.71 14.36 -2.47
N ASP A 409 26.97 15.43 -2.14
CA ASP A 409 27.03 16.10 -0.83
C ASP A 409 26.64 15.12 0.30
N LEU A 410 25.61 14.30 0.07
CA LEU A 410 25.20 13.26 1.01
C LEU A 410 26.29 12.18 1.15
N MET A 411 26.88 11.71 0.05
CA MET A 411 27.99 10.75 0.10
C MET A 411 29.21 11.31 0.86
N GLU A 412 29.53 12.58 0.69
CA GLU A 412 30.60 13.24 1.43
C GLU A 412 30.26 13.33 2.93
N ALA A 413 29.01 13.70 3.27
CA ALA A 413 28.54 13.69 4.64
C ALA A 413 28.65 12.31 5.29
N MET A 414 28.31 11.23 4.57
CA MET A 414 28.45 9.86 5.07
C MET A 414 29.92 9.49 5.34
N LYS A 415 30.83 9.80 4.41
CA LYS A 415 32.27 9.57 4.57
C LYS A 415 32.87 10.34 5.76
N SER A 416 32.33 11.52 6.06
CA SER A 416 32.78 12.33 7.19
C SER A 416 32.45 11.72 8.57
N ILE A 417 31.47 10.80 8.64
CA ILE A 417 31.04 10.15 9.87
C ILE A 417 32.02 9.03 10.26
N ASP A 418 32.48 8.24 9.28
CA ASP A 418 33.42 7.13 9.51
C ASP A 418 34.76 7.57 10.13
N GLY A 419 35.15 8.84 9.95
CA GLY A 419 36.35 9.41 10.58
C GLY A 419 36.20 9.79 12.06
N THR A 420 35.01 9.71 12.65
CA THR A 420 34.70 10.24 14.00
C THR A 420 34.38 9.20 15.08
N VAL A 421 34.58 7.91 14.80
CA VAL A 421 34.02 6.80 15.60
C VAL A 421 34.77 6.49 16.92
N ASP A 422 35.74 7.29 17.38
CA ASP A 422 36.56 6.92 18.56
C ASP A 422 36.38 7.78 19.84
N SER A 423 35.24 8.47 19.97
CA SER A 423 34.84 9.03 21.27
C SER A 423 33.32 9.00 21.43
N SER A 424 32.78 7.98 22.11
CA SER A 424 31.38 7.95 22.52
C SER A 424 31.11 9.20 23.36
N LEU A 425 30.29 10.11 22.83
CA LEU A 425 29.84 11.27 23.58
C LEU A 425 29.16 10.79 24.89
N PRO A 426 29.28 11.53 26.00
CA PRO A 426 28.55 11.22 27.21
C PRO A 426 27.04 11.15 26.95
N GLU A 427 26.34 10.27 27.68
CA GLU A 427 24.89 10.05 27.53
C GLU A 427 24.10 11.36 27.66
N ASP A 428 24.48 12.26 28.57
CA ASP A 428 23.83 13.56 28.75
C ASP A 428 23.90 14.45 27.49
N GLN A 429 25.00 14.40 26.74
CA GLN A 429 25.14 15.14 25.48
C GLN A 429 24.33 14.51 24.35
N LEU A 430 24.25 13.17 24.31
CA LEU A 430 23.40 12.46 23.34
C LEU A 430 21.92 12.74 23.62
N LEU A 431 21.54 12.85 24.89
CA LEU A 431 20.20 13.27 25.30
C LEU A 431 19.88 14.70 24.85
N GLU A 432 20.76 15.67 25.09
CA GLU A 432 20.56 17.05 24.63
C GLU A 432 20.37 17.13 23.10
N ARG A 433 21.17 16.34 22.36
CA ARG A 433 21.05 16.25 20.90
C ARG A 433 19.74 15.62 20.43
N PHE A 434 19.25 14.62 21.16
CA PHE A 434 17.94 14.04 20.90
C PHE A 434 16.81 15.06 21.13
N GLU A 435 16.83 15.77 22.25
CA GLU A 435 15.81 16.78 22.57
C GLU A 435 15.80 17.93 21.56
N THR A 436 16.98 18.37 21.11
CA THR A 436 17.12 19.36 20.03
C THR A 436 16.49 18.86 18.74
N MET A 437 16.76 17.62 18.34
CA MET A 437 16.20 17.02 17.12
C MET A 437 14.66 16.83 17.22
N GLU A 438 14.14 16.46 18.40
CA GLU A 438 12.69 16.40 18.66
C GLU A 438 12.03 17.79 18.47
N GLU A 439 12.63 18.85 19.01
CA GLU A 439 12.13 20.22 18.90
C GLU A 439 12.13 20.72 17.45
N GLU A 440 13.24 20.56 16.73
CA GLU A 440 13.36 20.91 15.32
C GLU A 440 12.33 20.17 14.45
N THR A 441 12.09 18.89 14.77
CA THR A 441 11.15 18.04 14.02
C THR A 441 9.68 18.42 14.30
N ALA A 442 9.37 18.92 15.49
CA ALA A 442 8.04 19.46 15.83
C ALA A 442 7.72 20.73 15.02
N GLY A 443 8.74 21.48 14.60
CA GLY A 443 8.59 22.63 13.69
C GLY A 443 8.19 22.24 12.26
N ILE A 444 8.36 20.98 11.87
CA ILE A 444 8.03 20.48 10.54
C ILE A 444 6.52 20.26 10.43
N ARG A 445 5.81 21.29 9.96
CA ARG A 445 4.37 21.23 9.69
C ARG A 445 4.08 20.72 8.29
N PHE A 446 3.01 19.92 8.19
CA PHE A 446 2.40 19.59 6.92
C PHE A 446 1.51 20.76 6.49
N HIS A 447 1.79 21.37 5.35
CA HIS A 447 0.75 22.16 4.70
C HIS A 447 -0.31 21.18 4.24
N LYS A 448 -1.45 21.12 4.95
CA LYS A 448 -2.68 20.58 4.37
C LYS A 448 -2.81 21.31 3.04
N ALA A 449 -2.77 20.58 1.92
CA ALA A 449 -2.82 21.21 0.60
C ALA A 449 -3.98 22.22 0.62
N ALA A 450 -3.64 23.50 0.42
CA ALA A 450 -4.62 24.57 0.42
C ALA A 450 -5.46 24.42 -0.85
N SER A 451 -6.48 23.56 -0.76
CA SER A 451 -7.50 23.38 -1.78
C SER A 451 -8.70 22.68 -1.15
N LYS A 452 -9.29 23.30 -0.12
CA LYS A 452 -10.69 23.04 0.27
C LYS A 452 -11.69 23.89 -0.52
N GLU A 453 -11.24 24.70 -1.47
CA GLU A 453 -12.10 25.61 -2.25
C GLU A 453 -11.99 25.45 -3.78
N GLN A 454 -11.30 24.43 -4.30
CA GLN A 454 -11.31 24.15 -5.74
C GLN A 454 -11.55 22.66 -6.00
N LEU A 455 -12.83 22.36 -6.29
CA LEU A 455 -13.37 21.10 -6.81
C LEU A 455 -13.01 19.88 -5.94
N SER A 456 -13.71 19.69 -4.82
CA SER A 456 -13.74 18.35 -4.22
C SER A 456 -14.41 17.40 -5.21
N ASP A 457 -13.65 16.39 -5.66
CA ASP A 457 -14.20 15.28 -6.42
C ASP A 457 -15.12 14.51 -5.48
N SER A 458 -16.42 14.53 -5.76
CA SER A 458 -17.44 13.93 -4.90
C SER A 458 -17.18 12.45 -4.62
N SER A 459 -16.56 11.73 -5.56
CA SER A 459 -16.20 10.32 -5.36
C SER A 459 -15.10 10.11 -4.31
N VAL A 460 -14.14 11.03 -4.17
CA VAL A 460 -13.05 10.90 -3.19
C VAL A 460 -13.58 11.14 -1.78
N GLU A 461 -14.48 12.12 -1.63
CA GLU A 461 -15.15 12.39 -0.35
C GLU A 461 -16.04 11.22 0.08
N GLN A 462 -16.77 10.62 -0.87
CA GLN A 462 -17.59 9.43 -0.63
C GLN A 462 -16.74 8.24 -0.15
N VAL A 463 -15.63 7.93 -0.83
CA VAL A 463 -14.72 6.86 -0.40
C VAL A 463 -14.17 7.15 1.00
N CYS A 464 -13.76 8.39 1.29
CA CYS A 464 -13.27 8.74 2.62
C CYS A 464 -14.35 8.56 3.71
N ALA A 465 -15.60 8.90 3.41
CA ALA A 465 -16.72 8.71 4.32
C ALA A 465 -17.04 7.22 4.54
N GLU A 466 -17.00 6.41 3.50
CA GLU A 466 -17.18 4.96 3.60
C GLU A 466 -16.07 4.30 4.44
N LEU A 467 -14.80 4.69 4.21
CA LEU A 467 -13.68 4.19 5.02
C LEU A 467 -13.78 4.60 6.49
N ALA A 468 -14.33 5.78 6.78
CA ALA A 468 -14.53 6.24 8.15
C ALA A 468 -15.47 5.33 8.95
N ASN A 469 -16.38 4.59 8.30
CA ASN A 469 -17.28 3.66 8.98
C ASN A 469 -16.54 2.51 9.68
N PHE A 470 -15.30 2.18 9.27
CA PHE A 470 -14.47 1.14 9.89
C PHE A 470 -13.63 1.64 11.08
N CYS A 471 -13.70 2.92 11.40
CA CYS A 471 -12.83 3.58 12.36
C CYS A 471 -13.54 3.93 13.67
N ASP A 472 -12.91 3.62 14.81
CA ASP A 472 -13.25 4.28 16.09
C ASP A 472 -12.69 5.70 16.08
N ASP A 473 -13.54 6.72 16.21
CA ASP A 473 -13.17 8.14 16.10
C ASP A 473 -12.30 8.43 14.86
N PRO A 474 -12.92 8.58 13.68
CA PRO A 474 -12.22 8.84 12.42
C PRO A 474 -11.44 10.17 12.40
N SER A 475 -11.72 11.08 13.34
CA SER A 475 -11.07 12.40 13.43
C SER A 475 -9.75 12.40 14.20
N PHE A 476 -9.45 11.29 14.89
CA PHE A 476 -8.22 11.16 15.66
C PHE A 476 -6.99 11.05 14.75
N GLU A 477 -6.14 12.07 14.79
CA GLU A 477 -4.94 12.17 13.95
C GLU A 477 -3.65 12.16 14.79
N TYR A 478 -2.51 11.97 14.11
CA TYR A 478 -1.18 12.10 14.70
C TYR A 478 -1.00 13.49 15.31
N LYS A 479 -0.32 13.55 16.46
CA LYS A 479 0.18 14.80 17.06
C LYS A 479 1.67 14.65 17.28
N ASP A 480 2.41 15.73 17.08
CA ASP A 480 3.85 15.73 17.32
C ASP A 480 4.15 15.32 18.75
N PHE A 481 4.93 14.26 18.92
CA PHE A 481 5.26 13.71 20.23
C PHE A 481 5.88 14.77 21.15
N HIS A 482 6.77 15.61 20.62
CA HIS A 482 7.39 16.70 21.38
C HIS A 482 6.35 17.68 21.96
N GLN A 483 5.30 18.02 21.22
CA GLN A 483 4.22 18.87 21.73
C GLN A 483 3.46 18.16 22.86
N VAL A 484 3.16 16.86 22.68
CA VAL A 484 2.52 16.05 23.72
C VAL A 484 3.38 15.94 24.98
N LYS A 485 4.70 15.75 24.81
CA LYS A 485 5.70 15.71 25.88
C LYS A 485 5.68 16.98 26.71
N GLN A 486 5.62 18.15 26.07
CA GLN A 486 5.48 19.43 26.75
C GLN A 486 4.15 19.59 27.47
N ASP A 487 3.04 19.24 26.82
CA ASP A 487 1.68 19.42 27.36
C ASP A 487 1.38 18.50 28.55
N THR A 488 1.85 17.25 28.49
CA THR A 488 1.51 16.19 29.45
C THR A 488 2.62 15.85 30.43
N LYS A 489 3.82 16.42 30.25
CA LYS A 489 5.04 16.07 30.98
C LYS A 489 5.37 14.57 30.93
N CYS A 490 5.01 13.89 29.84
CA CYS A 490 5.40 12.51 29.63
C CYS A 490 6.91 12.42 29.27
N HIS A 491 7.48 11.23 29.34
CA HIS A 491 8.88 10.99 29.01
C HIS A 491 9.00 10.20 27.69
N SER A 492 10.08 10.46 26.95
CA SER A 492 10.45 9.66 25.78
C SER A 492 10.69 8.21 26.19
N PHE A 493 10.32 7.26 25.33
CA PHE A 493 10.59 5.83 25.53
C PHE A 493 12.08 5.59 25.29
N ARG A 494 12.82 5.22 26.33
CA ARG A 494 14.20 4.74 26.22
C ARG A 494 14.21 3.27 25.76
N ILE A 495 14.75 3.01 24.56
CA ILE A 495 14.72 1.66 23.94
C ILE A 495 15.49 0.64 24.79
N GLN A 496 16.54 1.06 25.48
CA GLN A 496 17.34 0.22 26.38
C GLN A 496 16.54 -0.30 27.58
N ASP A 497 15.43 0.35 27.95
CA ASP A 497 14.55 -0.14 29.04
C ASP A 497 13.61 -1.26 28.58
N TYR A 498 13.37 -1.36 27.28
CA TYR A 498 12.54 -2.39 26.66
C TYR A 498 12.86 -2.46 25.15
N SER A 499 13.78 -3.34 24.78
CA SER A 499 14.33 -3.41 23.43
C SER A 499 13.54 -4.38 22.54
N TRP A 500 13.71 -4.28 21.23
CA TRP A 500 13.09 -5.24 20.32
C TRP A 500 13.75 -6.62 20.45
N GLU A 501 15.08 -6.64 20.50
CA GLU A 501 15.90 -7.84 20.45
C GLU A 501 15.77 -8.68 21.73
N GLU A 502 15.80 -8.05 22.90
CA GLU A 502 15.79 -8.76 24.19
C GLU A 502 14.37 -9.00 24.69
N ASP A 503 13.47 -8.02 24.54
CA ASP A 503 12.14 -8.07 25.14
C ASP A 503 11.03 -8.34 24.12
N GLY A 504 10.94 -7.49 23.09
CA GLY A 504 9.80 -7.45 22.17
C GLY A 504 9.63 -8.75 21.36
N SER A 505 10.69 -9.19 20.68
CA SER A 505 10.70 -10.41 19.87
C SER A 505 10.40 -11.64 20.74
N CYS A 506 11.05 -11.75 21.90
CA CYS A 506 10.86 -12.83 22.85
C CYS A 506 9.42 -12.89 23.39
N LEU A 507 8.83 -11.72 23.70
CA LEU A 507 7.47 -11.65 24.19
C LEU A 507 6.45 -12.08 23.12
N ILE A 508 6.66 -11.73 21.85
CA ILE A 508 5.82 -12.23 20.76
C ILE A 508 5.92 -13.76 20.68
N ASP A 509 7.13 -14.32 20.64
CA ASP A 509 7.35 -15.76 20.47
C ASP A 509 6.78 -16.59 21.63
N ARG A 510 6.66 -16.00 22.82
CA ARG A 510 5.96 -16.63 23.96
C ARG A 510 4.47 -16.90 23.67
N PHE A 511 3.82 -16.06 22.86
CA PHE A 511 2.38 -16.14 22.60
C PHE A 511 2.04 -16.63 21.18
N LEU A 512 2.92 -16.37 20.22
CA LEU A 512 2.83 -16.74 18.81
C LEU A 512 4.19 -17.31 18.38
N PRO A 513 4.41 -18.64 18.52
CA PRO A 513 5.71 -19.23 18.22
C PRO A 513 6.21 -18.90 16.82
N ALA A 514 7.49 -18.52 16.72
CA ALA A 514 8.22 -18.11 15.51
C ALA A 514 7.82 -16.74 14.89
N PHE A 515 6.76 -16.08 15.36
CA PHE A 515 6.39 -14.75 14.84
C PHE A 515 7.40 -13.67 15.21
N GLY A 516 7.92 -13.68 16.43
CA GLY A 516 8.95 -12.75 16.89
C GLY A 516 10.23 -12.93 16.10
N THR A 517 10.66 -14.18 15.97
CA THR A 517 11.83 -14.58 15.16
C THR A 517 11.71 -14.12 13.70
N GLU A 518 10.56 -14.33 13.05
CA GLU A 518 10.34 -13.93 11.65
C GLU A 518 10.27 -12.40 11.49
N LEU A 519 9.63 -11.69 12.43
CA LEU A 519 9.65 -10.22 12.45
C LEU A 519 11.06 -9.67 12.64
N ASN A 520 11.84 -10.28 13.53
CA ASN A 520 13.23 -9.90 13.74
C ASN A 520 14.05 -10.11 12.47
N ARG A 521 13.87 -11.23 11.77
CA ARG A 521 14.50 -11.48 10.46
C ARG A 521 14.13 -10.41 9.45
N ARG A 522 12.87 -9.99 9.38
CA ARG A 522 12.41 -8.92 8.50
C ARG A 522 13.05 -7.57 8.82
N PHE A 523 13.07 -7.16 10.09
CA PHE A 523 13.71 -5.90 10.49
C PHE A 523 15.22 -5.91 10.23
N GLN A 524 15.89 -7.04 10.49
CA GLN A 524 17.31 -7.22 10.15
C GLN A 524 17.56 -7.18 8.65
N ALA A 525 16.69 -7.81 7.83
CA ALA A 525 16.80 -7.73 6.38
C ALA A 525 16.66 -6.29 5.88
N CYS A 526 15.69 -5.53 6.39
CA CYS A 526 15.55 -4.10 6.07
C CYS A 526 16.78 -3.29 6.48
N SER A 527 17.29 -3.53 7.70
CA SER A 527 18.44 -2.82 8.28
C SER A 527 19.78 -3.19 7.65
N SER A 528 19.90 -4.37 7.03
CA SER A 528 21.12 -4.82 6.35
C SER A 528 21.09 -4.66 4.83
N LEU A 529 19.90 -4.50 4.23
CA LEU A 529 19.74 -4.34 2.79
C LEU A 529 20.60 -3.18 2.29
N THR A 530 21.51 -3.48 1.38
CA THR A 530 22.35 -2.50 0.68
C THR A 530 22.82 -3.10 -0.63
N TYR A 531 22.95 -2.25 -1.64
CA TYR A 531 23.53 -2.61 -2.94
C TYR A 531 24.90 -1.97 -3.15
N GLY A 532 25.43 -1.29 -2.12
CA GLY A 532 26.66 -0.51 -2.25
C GLY A 532 26.52 0.65 -3.23
N THR A 533 25.31 1.17 -3.47
CA THR A 533 25.05 2.22 -4.45
C THR A 533 24.38 3.44 -3.84
N MET A 534 24.61 4.59 -4.47
CA MET A 534 23.88 5.83 -4.18
C MET A 534 23.73 6.65 -5.47
N GLY A 535 22.53 6.68 -6.04
CA GLY A 535 22.28 7.25 -7.36
C GLY A 535 23.14 6.55 -8.42
N PRO A 536 23.87 7.26 -9.29
CA PRO A 536 24.74 6.63 -10.28
C PRO A 536 26.01 6.01 -9.69
N ASN A 537 26.33 6.25 -8.41
CA ASN A 537 27.60 5.86 -7.80
C ASN A 537 27.55 4.44 -7.21
N GLN A 538 28.69 3.76 -7.25
CA GLN A 538 28.92 2.42 -6.70
C GLN A 538 29.95 2.49 -5.56
N ASP A 539 30.15 1.37 -4.85
CA ASP A 539 31.04 1.22 -3.70
C ASP A 539 30.78 2.25 -2.58
N VAL A 540 29.50 2.51 -2.33
CA VAL A 540 29.04 3.45 -1.30
C VAL A 540 28.55 2.68 -0.08
N GLU A 541 29.18 2.93 1.07
CA GLU A 541 28.67 2.51 2.37
C GLU A 541 27.43 3.36 2.68
N THR A 542 26.26 2.72 2.87
CA THR A 542 24.96 3.41 3.03
C THR A 542 24.35 3.29 4.43
N THR A 543 25.01 2.61 5.37
CA THR A 543 24.42 2.28 6.69
C THR A 543 24.08 3.51 7.53
N PRO A 544 24.92 4.56 7.65
CA PRO A 544 24.59 5.77 8.38
C PRO A 544 23.31 6.42 7.88
N PHE A 545 23.09 6.48 6.55
CA PHE A 545 21.90 7.05 5.96
C PHE A 545 20.65 6.23 6.27
N ARG A 546 20.72 4.90 6.09
CA ARG A 546 19.60 3.99 6.39
C ARG A 546 19.25 4.01 7.88
N ARG A 547 20.24 3.99 8.77
CA ARG A 547 20.05 4.14 10.23
C ARG A 547 19.45 5.49 10.59
N ALA A 548 19.86 6.58 9.94
CA ALA A 548 19.31 7.90 10.21
C ALA A 548 17.82 8.00 9.85
N ILE A 549 17.37 7.36 8.76
CA ILE A 549 15.93 7.25 8.46
C ILE A 549 15.21 6.44 9.55
N TRP A 550 15.76 5.28 9.93
CA TRP A 550 15.17 4.41 10.95
C TRP A 550 14.98 5.14 12.28
N TYR A 551 16.03 5.74 12.83
CA TYR A 551 15.97 6.46 14.10
C TYR A 551 15.18 7.77 14.01
N TYR A 552 15.12 8.41 12.85
CA TYR A 552 14.21 9.54 12.63
C TYR A 552 12.76 9.10 12.80
N ILE A 553 12.34 8.00 12.16
CA ILE A 553 10.97 7.49 12.34
C ILE A 553 10.71 7.08 13.78
N LEU A 554 11.62 6.36 14.44
CA LEU A 554 11.44 6.01 15.85
C LEU A 554 11.28 7.25 16.75
N SER A 555 12.07 8.30 16.50
CA SER A 555 12.03 9.53 17.30
C SER A 555 10.76 10.35 17.14
N ILE A 556 10.16 10.42 15.94
CA ILE A 556 8.86 11.11 15.77
C ILE A 556 7.72 10.37 16.50
N PHE A 557 7.93 9.11 16.85
CA PHE A 557 7.07 8.34 17.73
C PHE A 557 7.50 8.35 19.20
N GLY A 558 8.53 9.13 19.56
CA GLY A 558 8.98 9.31 20.94
C GLY A 558 9.89 8.22 21.47
N LEU A 559 10.47 7.37 20.60
CA LEU A 559 11.48 6.38 21.00
C LEU A 559 12.90 6.94 20.84
N ARG A 560 13.70 6.82 21.90
CA ARG A 560 15.09 7.27 22.00
C ARG A 560 16.04 6.08 22.14
N HIS A 561 17.13 6.12 21.38
CA HIS A 561 18.25 5.20 21.52
C HIS A 561 19.45 5.94 22.12
N ASP A 562 19.97 5.51 23.27
CA ASP A 562 20.97 6.32 24.00
C ASP A 562 22.36 6.33 23.38
N ASP A 563 22.71 5.34 22.56
CA ASP A 563 24.01 5.26 21.89
C ASP A 563 24.05 5.95 20.51
N TYR A 564 22.93 6.55 20.08
CA TYR A 564 22.81 7.13 18.75
C TYR A 564 22.95 8.65 18.79
N ASP A 565 23.87 9.17 17.98
CA ASP A 565 24.04 10.61 17.78
C ASP A 565 22.94 11.17 16.85
N TYR A 566 21.89 11.74 17.45
CA TYR A 566 20.76 12.32 16.71
C TYR A 566 21.13 13.53 15.84
N GLN A 567 22.32 14.14 15.99
CA GLN A 567 22.79 15.16 15.03
C GLN A 567 23.09 14.55 13.65
N LEU A 568 23.36 13.25 13.55
CA LEU A 568 23.56 12.56 12.27
C LEU A 568 22.32 12.63 11.39
N ILE A 569 21.12 12.68 11.98
CA ILE A 569 19.86 12.87 11.25
C ILE A 569 19.88 14.22 10.52
N ASN A 570 20.32 15.29 11.19
CA ASN A 570 20.40 16.63 10.58
C ASN A 570 21.47 16.71 9.48
N LYS A 571 22.56 15.95 9.62
CA LYS A 571 23.63 15.87 8.62
C LYS A 571 23.22 15.09 7.37
N LEU A 572 22.45 14.01 7.54
CA LEU A 572 22.16 13.05 6.47
C LEU A 572 20.79 13.23 5.83
N LEU A 573 19.79 13.73 6.56
CA LEU A 573 18.43 13.90 6.06
C LEU A 573 18.13 15.38 5.88
N ASN A 574 18.04 15.81 4.62
CA ASN A 574 17.56 17.15 4.30
C ASN A 574 16.10 17.34 4.73
N ILE A 575 15.66 18.59 4.82
CA ILE A 575 14.32 18.94 5.30
C ILE A 575 13.19 18.35 4.46
N ASP A 576 13.38 18.19 3.14
CA ASP A 576 12.37 17.62 2.26
C ASP A 576 12.20 16.11 2.48
N LEU A 577 13.30 15.40 2.72
CA LEU A 577 13.29 13.99 3.06
C LEU A 577 12.67 13.76 4.44
N LYS A 578 13.01 14.57 5.45
CA LYS A 578 12.35 14.52 6.77
C LYS A 578 10.84 14.74 6.66
N LYS A 579 10.42 15.79 5.95
CA LYS A 579 9.00 16.07 5.67
C LYS A 579 8.31 14.86 5.04
N TYR A 580 8.93 14.26 4.04
CA TYR A 580 8.38 13.09 3.35
C TYR A 580 8.31 11.86 4.28
N CYS A 581 9.38 11.51 4.99
CA CYS A 581 9.40 10.40 5.95
C CYS A 581 8.30 10.54 7.00
N LYS A 582 8.18 11.73 7.61
CA LYS A 582 7.13 12.04 8.60
C LYS A 582 5.73 11.94 8.00
N LEU A 583 5.55 12.43 6.77
CA LEU A 583 4.25 12.37 6.07
C LEU A 583 3.84 10.92 5.79
N VAL A 584 4.74 10.10 5.24
CA VAL A 584 4.49 8.69 4.94
C VAL A 584 4.16 7.90 6.21
N ALA A 585 4.86 8.17 7.32
CA ALA A 585 4.68 7.42 8.56
C ALA A 585 3.45 7.85 9.39
N CYS A 586 3.03 9.11 9.32
CA CYS A 586 2.00 9.68 10.20
C CYS A 586 0.69 10.04 9.47
N CYS A 587 0.77 10.51 8.23
CA CYS A 587 -0.36 11.01 7.43
C CYS A 587 -0.24 10.59 5.96
N PRO A 588 -0.18 9.27 5.66
CA PRO A 588 0.08 8.76 4.32
C PRO A 588 -0.95 9.18 3.27
N ASP A 589 -2.20 9.44 3.67
CA ASP A 589 -3.28 9.92 2.79
C ASP A 589 -2.97 11.27 2.11
N GLN A 590 -2.01 12.03 2.65
CA GLN A 590 -1.59 13.34 2.13
C GLN A 590 -0.32 13.27 1.25
N VAL A 591 0.24 12.07 1.03
CA VAL A 591 1.44 11.90 0.21
C VAL A 591 1.13 12.17 -1.26
N THR A 592 2.02 12.90 -1.93
CA THR A 592 1.88 13.23 -3.35
C THR A 592 3.17 12.89 -4.11
N LYS A 593 3.05 12.78 -5.44
CA LYS A 593 4.21 12.59 -6.33
C LYS A 593 5.23 13.74 -6.22
N ALA A 594 4.78 14.95 -5.89
CA ALA A 594 5.66 16.10 -5.69
C ALA A 594 6.53 15.93 -4.44
N HIS A 595 5.95 15.45 -3.32
CA HIS A 595 6.69 15.10 -2.12
C HIS A 595 7.75 14.04 -2.42
N TYR A 596 7.35 12.96 -3.11
CA TYR A 596 8.23 11.87 -3.53
C TYR A 596 9.44 12.34 -4.36
N LYS A 597 9.21 13.20 -5.37
CA LYS A 597 10.27 13.73 -6.23
C LYS A 597 11.20 14.70 -5.49
N ARG A 598 10.64 15.57 -4.64
CA ARG A 598 11.41 16.62 -3.95
C ARG A 598 12.29 16.05 -2.82
N ALA A 599 11.83 14.99 -2.15
CA ALA A 599 12.54 14.35 -1.04
C ALA A 599 13.83 13.64 -1.46
N MET A 600 13.81 12.98 -2.64
CA MET A 600 14.88 12.09 -3.08
C MET A 600 15.37 12.46 -4.51
N PRO A 601 15.84 13.69 -4.73
CA PRO A 601 16.38 14.09 -6.03
C PRO A 601 17.68 13.33 -6.32
N GLY A 602 17.83 12.82 -7.53
CA GLY A 602 19.03 12.09 -7.96
C GLY A 602 19.06 10.61 -7.56
N PHE A 603 18.14 10.16 -6.72
CA PHE A 603 17.99 8.76 -6.33
C PHE A 603 17.30 7.97 -7.47
N ARG A 604 17.73 6.72 -7.63
CA ARG A 604 17.08 5.69 -8.45
C ARG A 604 15.70 5.33 -7.92
N GLN A 605 14.86 4.68 -8.74
CA GLN A 605 13.52 4.27 -8.29
C GLN A 605 13.58 3.19 -7.22
N SER A 606 14.46 2.20 -7.40
CA SER A 606 14.78 1.18 -6.39
C SER A 606 15.17 1.80 -5.06
N GLU A 607 16.09 2.78 -5.06
CA GLU A 607 16.51 3.47 -3.83
C GLU A 607 15.35 4.19 -3.12
N LYS A 608 14.42 4.79 -3.88
CA LYS A 608 13.22 5.41 -3.30
C LYS A 608 12.24 4.40 -2.74
N VAL A 609 12.10 3.24 -3.36
CA VAL A 609 11.31 2.12 -2.81
C VAL A 609 11.97 1.62 -1.52
N HIS A 610 13.30 1.47 -1.51
CA HIS A 610 14.07 1.08 -0.32
C HIS A 610 13.84 2.05 0.85
N VAL A 611 13.88 3.37 0.62
CA VAL A 611 13.54 4.36 1.66
C VAL A 611 12.14 4.11 2.26
N ASN A 612 11.15 3.75 1.43
CA ASN A 612 9.81 3.42 1.90
C ASN A 612 9.74 2.10 2.69
N LEU A 613 10.60 1.11 2.38
CA LEU A 613 10.74 -0.11 3.18
C LEU A 613 11.28 0.21 4.59
N VAL A 614 12.29 1.07 4.67
CA VAL A 614 12.87 1.51 5.96
C VAL A 614 11.84 2.27 6.79
N ILE A 615 11.05 3.17 6.17
CA ILE A 615 9.97 3.88 6.86
C ILE A 615 8.89 2.91 7.36
N MET A 616 8.47 1.96 6.53
CA MET A 616 7.44 0.97 6.89
C MET A 616 7.86 0.12 8.09
N ASP A 617 9.06 -0.47 8.05
CA ASP A 617 9.48 -1.39 9.10
C ASP A 617 9.81 -0.68 10.42
N SER A 618 10.43 0.50 10.37
CA SER A 618 10.62 1.33 11.58
C SER A 618 9.30 1.79 12.19
N ARG A 619 8.31 2.16 11.36
CA ARG A 619 6.95 2.50 11.83
C ARG A 619 6.27 1.32 12.51
N MET A 620 6.41 0.12 11.95
CA MET A 620 5.87 -1.11 12.51
C MET A 620 6.52 -1.45 13.86
N GLN A 621 7.85 -1.40 13.95
CA GLN A 621 8.58 -1.67 15.18
C GLN A 621 8.17 -0.71 16.31
N ALA A 622 8.01 0.59 16.02
CA ALA A 622 7.53 1.56 17.01
C ALA A 622 6.17 1.18 17.61
N SER A 623 5.19 0.82 16.77
CA SER A 623 3.86 0.39 17.22
C SER A 623 3.91 -0.88 18.07
N LEU A 624 4.72 -1.86 17.66
CA LEU A 624 4.90 -3.10 18.40
C LEU A 624 5.51 -2.85 19.78
N LEU A 625 6.59 -2.07 19.88
CA LEU A 625 7.26 -1.80 21.15
C LEU A 625 6.33 -1.16 22.18
N TYR A 626 5.52 -0.17 21.78
CA TYR A 626 4.55 0.42 22.71
C TYR A 626 3.47 -0.58 23.15
N GLY A 627 2.91 -1.36 22.23
CA GLY A 627 1.88 -2.36 22.56
C GLY A 627 2.41 -3.50 23.45
N LEU A 628 3.62 -3.97 23.16
CA LEU A 628 4.28 -5.05 23.91
C LEU A 628 4.76 -4.58 25.28
N ARG A 629 5.31 -3.36 25.40
CA ARG A 629 5.64 -2.77 26.70
C ARG A 629 4.40 -2.64 27.58
N ALA A 630 3.28 -2.16 27.03
CA ALA A 630 2.02 -2.08 27.76
C ALA A 630 1.53 -3.46 28.22
N LEU A 631 1.69 -4.50 27.39
CA LEU A 631 1.37 -5.88 27.76
C LEU A 631 2.27 -6.39 28.89
N ASN A 632 3.58 -6.16 28.78
CA ASN A 632 4.53 -6.58 29.80
C ASN A 632 4.20 -5.92 31.15
N SER A 633 3.97 -4.61 31.17
CA SER A 633 3.55 -3.88 32.38
C SER A 633 2.22 -4.42 32.95
N HIS A 634 1.24 -4.70 32.09
CA HIS A 634 -0.02 -5.30 32.51
C HIS A 634 0.15 -6.69 33.14
N MET A 635 1.04 -7.51 32.60
CA MET A 635 1.35 -8.84 33.14
C MET A 635 2.05 -8.75 34.49
N THR A 636 2.96 -7.78 34.67
CA THR A 636 3.65 -7.57 35.95
C THR A 636 2.74 -6.97 37.02
N GLU A 637 1.75 -6.14 36.66
CA GLU A 637 0.77 -5.58 37.61
C GLU A 637 -0.22 -6.62 38.16
N GLN A 638 -0.37 -7.77 37.49
CA GLN A 638 -1.26 -8.86 37.91
C GLN A 638 -0.59 -9.94 38.77
N GLN A 639 0.75 -9.95 38.82
CA GLN A 639 1.54 -10.83 39.69
C GLN A 639 1.75 -10.18 41.05
#